data_AF-A0A0B7NW27-F1
#
_entry.id   AF-A0A0B7NW27-F1
#
_cell.length_a   1.000
_cell.length_b   1.000
_cell.length_c   1.000
_cell.angle_alpha   90.00
_cell.angle_beta   90.00
_cell.angle_gamma   90.00
#
_symmetry.space_group_name_H-M   'P 1'
#
loop_
_entity.id
_entity.type
_entity.pdbx_description
1 polymer ?
#
loop_
_entity_poly.entity_id
_entity_poly.type
_entity_poly.pdbx_seq_one_letter_code
_entity_poly.pdbx_strand_id
1 'polypeptide(L)'
;MNTSSASKTAAVVNDFDLNVVDEALLNPEKPEYVDHFGFTVQVKTDHESDSSDSEEEENGKSDTPAFSVSPQTNSTRNTIPTVRQQNVKENNAIATIVDADRTEHAELASHNNNIEDWQLIPSIEQLGSNTASENDNSVQRPTHSPTPSTTSYYELLLSKFTRSGHQNSSKQTQLKEETSHNLEQLKEQSSRGDIDWEFWSSVISDFDRVNATQHSKFRLLISIGIPSQLRGKLWRIFSNSETDSDLVEEEYRELLDQTSPHEKVIRRDLPRTFPSLPYFKDKGGEGQEMLFNVIKAYSLFDEHVGYCQGLHFVVGVLLLHMPDEAAFCVLLKLMGHYGLRGHFTPQMETLHRHMYQFDQLLLQHLPQIHRHLDAQGVMPSMYTSQWFMTLFAYRCPLDLVFRVFDLLFVEGSHIILNFALALMKKNQQVILSLDFESLLDFFSGTIFDAYKENAYDFAQDAYKFDISTKQLAKLSKQYEAEAAKEAKMQSIEDSIRRENFELQDQIKKLKLSYKTLEEEHQDIAQQVISSKMSMAALDAENQQLKHELAVMKAEMIKIKNCMDDERQRQFDELAQHNAHLVATNSSLEDRLSELEGLLIDMKLKYAESENDYQLMKQKLHEAQKLSSLPR
;
A
#
# COMPACT_ATOMS: atom_id res chain seq x y z
N MET A 1 25.40 1.46 -19.74
CA MET A 1 24.48 2.62 -19.85
C MET A 1 23.40 2.23 -20.85
N ASN A 2 22.18 2.76 -20.69
CA ASN A 2 20.92 2.37 -21.37
C ASN A 2 20.23 1.09 -20.82
N THR A 3 19.67 1.22 -19.61
CA THR A 3 18.64 0.34 -19.02
C THR A 3 17.69 1.21 -18.19
N SER A 4 16.72 1.89 -18.82
CA SER A 4 15.91 2.93 -18.14
C SER A 4 14.49 3.16 -18.69
N SER A 5 14.01 2.37 -19.65
CA SER A 5 12.67 2.51 -20.25
C SER A 5 11.65 1.48 -19.74
N ALA A 6 12.07 0.26 -19.42
CA ALA A 6 11.21 -0.88 -19.11
C ALA A 6 10.74 -0.98 -17.64
N SER A 7 10.60 0.15 -16.93
CA SER A 7 10.34 0.18 -15.48
C SER A 7 9.30 1.23 -15.05
N LYS A 8 8.48 1.73 -15.99
CA LYS A 8 7.44 2.74 -15.72
C LYS A 8 6.00 2.21 -15.71
N THR A 9 5.72 1.01 -16.22
CA THR A 9 4.40 0.37 -16.16
C THR A 9 4.05 -0.14 -14.76
N ALA A 10 5.01 -0.76 -14.08
CA ALA A 10 4.79 -1.55 -12.86
C ALA A 10 4.21 -0.81 -11.64
N ALA A 11 4.19 0.53 -11.64
CA ALA A 11 3.68 1.34 -10.53
C ALA A 11 2.20 1.72 -10.64
N VAL A 12 1.58 1.51 -11.81
CA VAL A 12 0.29 2.15 -12.16
C VAL A 12 -0.93 1.35 -11.68
N VAL A 13 -0.77 0.06 -11.39
CA VAL A 13 -1.87 -0.93 -11.29
C VAL A 13 -2.85 -0.73 -10.12
N ASN A 14 -2.48 0.03 -9.07
CA ASN A 14 -3.31 0.20 -7.86
C ASN A 14 -3.69 1.66 -7.51
N ASP A 15 -3.18 2.67 -8.22
CA ASP A 15 -3.41 4.11 -7.90
C ASP A 15 -4.54 4.75 -8.73
N PHE A 16 -5.28 3.96 -9.51
CA PHE A 16 -6.17 4.45 -10.58
C PHE A 16 -7.23 5.47 -10.16
N ASP A 17 -7.83 5.32 -8.97
CA ASP A 17 -8.98 6.14 -8.52
C ASP A 17 -8.58 7.34 -7.62
N LEU A 18 -7.35 7.34 -7.08
CA LEU A 18 -6.88 8.36 -6.13
C LEU A 18 -6.61 9.72 -6.78
N ASN A 19 -6.09 9.72 -8.02
CA ASN A 19 -5.63 10.92 -8.71
C ASN A 19 -6.71 12.02 -8.85
N VAL A 20 -7.98 11.64 -9.01
CA VAL A 20 -9.10 12.59 -9.17
C VAL A 20 -9.45 13.27 -7.84
N VAL A 21 -9.43 12.50 -6.75
CA VAL A 21 -9.70 13.00 -5.40
C VAL A 21 -8.58 13.93 -4.96
N ASP A 22 -7.32 13.55 -5.20
CA ASP A 22 -6.17 14.39 -4.88
C ASP A 22 -6.11 15.66 -5.75
N GLU A 23 -6.45 15.61 -7.04
CA GLU A 23 -6.55 16.84 -7.86
C GLU A 23 -7.66 17.77 -7.37
N ALA A 24 -8.81 17.23 -6.93
CA ALA A 24 -9.93 17.99 -6.39
C ALA A 24 -9.65 18.59 -5.00
N LEU A 25 -8.86 17.91 -4.17
CA LEU A 25 -8.36 18.47 -2.91
C LEU A 25 -7.31 19.57 -3.12
N LEU A 26 -6.55 19.52 -4.23
CA LEU A 26 -5.55 20.52 -4.58
C LEU A 26 -6.12 21.76 -5.29
N ASN A 27 -7.14 21.61 -6.14
CA ASN A 27 -7.68 22.68 -6.98
C ASN A 27 -9.23 22.86 -6.88
N PRO A 28 -9.82 22.99 -5.67
CA PRO A 28 -11.27 22.87 -5.45
C PRO A 28 -12.18 23.90 -6.17
N GLU A 29 -11.62 24.95 -6.78
CA GLU A 29 -12.38 25.88 -7.65
C GLU A 29 -12.58 25.36 -9.09
N LYS A 30 -11.92 24.26 -9.48
CA LYS A 30 -12.09 23.60 -10.79
C LYS A 30 -13.44 22.85 -10.78
N PRO A 31 -14.39 23.15 -11.69
CA PRO A 31 -15.72 22.53 -11.68
C PRO A 31 -15.71 21.08 -12.23
N GLU A 32 -14.70 20.76 -13.04
CA GLU A 32 -14.62 19.52 -13.82
C GLU A 32 -13.21 18.95 -13.77
N TYR A 33 -13.11 17.69 -13.35
CA TYR A 33 -11.89 16.90 -13.26
C TYR A 33 -11.90 15.82 -14.35
N VAL A 34 -10.77 15.18 -14.56
CA VAL A 34 -10.58 14.16 -15.59
C VAL A 34 -10.08 12.90 -14.91
N ASP A 35 -10.82 11.79 -15.04
CA ASP A 35 -10.41 10.52 -14.42
C ASP A 35 -9.28 9.82 -15.17
N HIS A 36 -8.77 8.71 -14.63
CA HIS A 36 -7.68 7.96 -15.27
C HIS A 36 -8.05 7.43 -16.67
N PHE A 37 -9.34 7.23 -16.93
CA PHE A 37 -9.89 6.87 -18.23
C PHE A 37 -10.28 8.10 -19.06
N GLY A 38 -9.83 9.28 -18.65
CA GLY A 38 -9.98 10.58 -19.33
C GLY A 38 -11.37 11.20 -19.27
N PHE A 39 -12.35 10.61 -18.59
CA PHE A 39 -13.72 11.12 -18.61
C PHE A 39 -13.88 12.33 -17.69
N THR A 40 -14.69 13.29 -18.11
CA THR A 40 -15.04 14.46 -17.28
C THR A 40 -15.92 14.06 -16.09
N VAL A 41 -15.46 14.33 -14.87
CA VAL A 41 -16.17 14.10 -13.60
C VAL A 41 -16.36 15.44 -12.87
N GLN A 42 -17.59 15.76 -12.49
CA GLN A 42 -17.89 16.92 -11.64
C GLN A 42 -17.85 16.51 -10.16
N VAL A 43 -16.99 17.16 -9.37
CA VAL A 43 -16.89 16.96 -7.92
C VAL A 43 -17.64 18.10 -7.24
N LYS A 44 -18.81 17.80 -6.67
CA LYS A 44 -19.48 18.73 -5.76
C LYS A 44 -18.79 18.69 -4.41
N THR A 45 -18.32 19.85 -3.94
CA THR A 45 -17.98 20.08 -2.54
C THR A 45 -19.26 20.39 -1.76
N ASP A 46 -19.32 20.01 -0.47
CA ASP A 46 -20.53 20.12 0.38
C ASP A 46 -20.85 21.56 0.83
N HIS A 47 -20.65 22.55 -0.03
CA HIS A 47 -20.94 23.97 0.21
C HIS A 47 -22.08 24.54 -0.65
N GLU A 48 -22.66 23.75 -1.55
CA GLU A 48 -23.96 24.02 -2.17
C GLU A 48 -25.07 23.17 -1.55
N SER A 49 -25.37 23.40 -0.27
CA SER A 49 -26.51 22.79 0.42
C SER A 49 -27.83 23.50 0.08
N ASP A 50 -28.83 22.71 -0.29
CA ASP A 50 -30.20 23.05 -0.69
C ASP A 50 -30.77 24.40 -0.22
N SER A 51 -31.20 25.22 -1.19
CA SER A 51 -31.99 26.44 -0.94
C SER A 51 -33.37 26.41 -1.63
N SER A 52 -33.96 25.22 -1.76
CA SER A 52 -35.35 25.03 -2.21
C SER A 52 -35.87 23.65 -1.81
N ASP A 53 -36.48 23.56 -0.64
CA ASP A 53 -37.89 23.12 -0.50
C ASP A 53 -38.40 23.51 0.90
N SER A 54 -39.70 23.81 1.01
CA SER A 54 -40.28 24.41 2.23
C SER A 54 -41.77 24.14 2.34
N GLU A 55 -42.14 23.03 2.97
CA GLU A 55 -43.48 22.73 3.52
C GLU A 55 -43.23 21.74 4.69
N GLU A 56 -43.35 22.18 5.94
CA GLU A 56 -44.58 22.14 6.76
C GLU A 56 -45.01 20.73 7.23
N GLU A 57 -44.59 20.36 8.45
CA GLU A 57 -45.49 19.68 9.39
C GLU A 57 -45.12 20.03 10.86
N GLU A 58 -46.05 19.86 11.81
CA GLU A 58 -46.11 20.69 13.02
C GLU A 58 -45.95 19.94 14.37
N ASN A 59 -45.44 20.67 15.38
CA ASN A 59 -45.63 20.47 16.83
C ASN A 59 -45.17 19.15 17.53
N GLY A 60 -44.06 19.26 18.28
CA GLY A 60 -43.68 18.33 19.36
C GLY A 60 -42.89 19.03 20.49
N LYS A 61 -43.50 19.22 21.67
CA LYS A 61 -42.99 20.08 22.76
C LYS A 61 -41.94 19.41 23.67
N SER A 62 -41.18 20.26 24.39
CA SER A 62 -40.51 20.03 25.71
C SER A 62 -39.36 19.00 25.75
N ASP A 63 -38.22 19.21 26.43
CA ASP A 63 -37.77 20.29 27.33
C ASP A 63 -36.23 20.50 27.26
N THR A 64 -35.74 21.61 27.85
CA THR A 64 -34.33 21.90 28.18
C THR A 64 -34.28 22.54 29.59
N PRO A 65 -33.12 22.68 30.31
CA PRO A 65 -31.70 22.53 29.94
C PRO A 65 -31.00 21.45 30.85
N ALA A 66 -29.75 21.48 31.36
CA ALA A 66 -28.73 22.52 31.51
C ALA A 66 -27.28 22.04 31.83
N PHE A 67 -26.32 22.76 31.22
CA PHE A 67 -25.02 23.25 31.74
C PHE A 67 -23.90 22.35 32.33
N SER A 68 -22.67 22.75 31.94
CA SER A 68 -21.34 22.60 32.59
C SER A 68 -20.72 21.20 32.75
N VAL A 69 -19.45 20.91 32.40
CA VAL A 69 -18.14 21.63 32.42
C VAL A 69 -17.47 21.61 33.81
N SER A 70 -16.80 20.50 34.19
CA SER A 70 -15.31 20.29 34.16
C SER A 70 -14.64 20.47 35.56
N PRO A 71 -13.31 20.32 35.80
CA PRO A 71 -12.82 19.18 36.58
C PRO A 71 -11.77 19.44 37.71
N GLN A 72 -11.82 18.69 38.82
CA GLN A 72 -10.81 18.66 39.91
C GLN A 72 -10.86 17.30 40.66
N THR A 73 -9.86 16.76 41.37
CA THR A 73 -8.37 16.88 41.44
C THR A 73 -7.82 15.70 42.30
N ASN A 74 -6.54 15.32 42.14
CA ASN A 74 -5.62 14.69 43.14
C ASN A 74 -6.13 13.54 44.06
N SER A 75 -5.45 12.39 44.22
CA SER A 75 -4.14 12.33 44.90
C SER A 75 -3.55 10.90 45.02
N THR A 76 -2.26 10.79 44.70
CA THR A 76 -1.17 10.01 45.36
C THR A 76 -1.48 8.82 46.31
N ARG A 77 -0.89 7.63 46.02
CA ARG A 77 0.02 6.94 46.95
C ARG A 77 0.90 5.85 46.31
N ASN A 78 2.17 5.77 46.74
CA ASN A 78 3.13 4.71 46.40
C ASN A 78 3.05 3.52 47.38
N THR A 79 3.31 2.30 46.91
CA THR A 79 3.86 1.21 47.74
C THR A 79 4.61 0.15 46.92
N ILE A 80 5.88 -0.09 47.28
CA ILE A 80 6.83 -1.15 46.87
C ILE A 80 7.63 -1.42 48.17
N PRO A 81 7.84 -2.67 48.67
CA PRO A 81 8.67 -3.73 48.07
C PRO A 81 8.03 -5.16 48.22
N THR A 82 8.63 -6.34 47.95
CA THR A 82 10.05 -6.78 48.12
C THR A 82 10.44 -8.03 47.30
N VAL A 83 11.76 -8.20 47.12
CA VAL A 83 12.53 -9.17 46.31
C VAL A 83 12.63 -10.60 46.89
N ARG A 84 12.66 -11.62 46.01
CA ARG A 84 13.54 -12.83 46.03
C ARG A 84 13.59 -13.43 44.61
N GLN A 85 14.75 -13.53 43.93
CA GLN A 85 15.74 -14.65 43.97
C GLN A 85 15.12 -16.03 43.59
N GLN A 86 15.73 -16.89 42.76
CA GLN A 86 17.18 -17.11 42.57
C GLN A 86 17.58 -17.85 41.26
N ASN A 87 18.80 -17.60 40.76
CA ASN A 87 19.73 -18.46 39.97
C ASN A 87 19.38 -19.13 38.61
N VAL A 88 20.06 -18.61 37.57
CA VAL A 88 21.11 -19.29 36.75
C VAL A 88 20.87 -20.70 36.19
N LYS A 89 20.89 -20.81 34.84
CA LYS A 89 21.82 -21.68 34.09
C LYS A 89 21.86 -21.37 32.59
N GLU A 90 23.07 -21.32 32.03
CA GLU A 90 23.32 -21.37 30.57
C GLU A 90 23.33 -22.83 30.09
N ASN A 91 22.90 -23.12 28.85
CA ASN A 91 23.81 -23.58 27.79
C ASN A 91 23.13 -23.91 26.44
N ASN A 92 23.98 -23.93 25.41
CA ASN A 92 23.73 -24.25 24.00
C ASN A 92 22.74 -25.39 23.67
N ALA A 93 22.02 -25.22 22.57
CA ALA A 93 21.66 -26.29 21.65
C ALA A 93 21.67 -25.78 20.20
N ILE A 94 22.74 -26.06 19.44
CA ILE A 94 22.74 -25.97 17.97
C ILE A 94 22.55 -27.39 17.44
N ALA A 95 21.35 -27.71 16.96
CA ALA A 95 21.09 -28.91 16.17
C ALA A 95 19.78 -28.79 15.36
N THR A 96 19.93 -28.80 14.04
CA THR A 96 19.11 -29.54 13.07
C THR A 96 17.60 -29.71 13.34
N ILE A 97 16.78 -28.96 12.60
CA ILE A 97 15.55 -29.51 12.03
C ILE A 97 15.69 -29.47 10.51
N VAL A 98 15.60 -30.66 9.91
CA VAL A 98 15.43 -30.91 8.47
C VAL A 98 14.10 -31.65 8.34
N ASP A 99 13.42 -31.50 7.19
CA ASP A 99 12.15 -32.17 6.85
C ASP A 99 10.98 -31.93 7.83
N ALA A 100 10.39 -30.72 7.78
CA ALA A 100 9.08 -30.46 8.37
C ALA A 100 8.24 -29.38 7.64
N ASP A 101 8.46 -29.13 6.34
CA ASP A 101 7.54 -28.31 5.54
C ASP A 101 7.57 -28.72 4.06
N ARG A 102 6.66 -29.62 3.65
CA ARG A 102 6.62 -30.16 2.27
C ARG A 102 5.25 -30.65 1.78
N THR A 103 4.16 -30.20 2.40
CA THR A 103 2.78 -30.43 1.94
C THR A 103 1.86 -29.34 2.49
N GLU A 104 1.65 -28.26 1.72
CA GLU A 104 0.39 -27.47 1.73
C GLU A 104 0.36 -26.40 0.62
N HIS A 105 1.52 -25.84 0.20
CA HIS A 105 1.58 -24.91 -0.93
C HIS A 105 1.86 -25.59 -2.29
N ALA A 106 0.85 -26.31 -2.81
CA ALA A 106 0.95 -26.99 -4.12
C ALA A 106 -0.32 -26.99 -5.01
N GLU A 107 -1.47 -26.50 -4.56
CA GLU A 107 -2.76 -26.66 -5.29
C GLU A 107 -3.29 -25.40 -6.00
N LEU A 108 -2.67 -24.23 -5.83
CA LEU A 108 -3.11 -22.95 -6.43
C LEU A 108 -2.43 -22.62 -7.77
N ALA A 109 -2.04 -23.63 -8.56
CA ALA A 109 -1.25 -23.44 -9.80
C ALA A 109 -1.65 -24.33 -11.00
N SER A 110 -2.79 -25.03 -10.93
CA SER A 110 -3.24 -25.98 -11.97
C SER A 110 -4.63 -25.69 -12.57
N HIS A 111 -5.43 -24.81 -11.96
CA HIS A 111 -6.77 -24.46 -12.44
C HIS A 111 -6.78 -23.10 -13.15
N ASN A 112 -6.43 -23.09 -14.44
CA ASN A 112 -7.14 -22.28 -15.44
C ASN A 112 -6.76 -22.68 -16.87
N ASN A 113 -7.58 -23.55 -17.48
CA ASN A 113 -7.68 -23.79 -18.92
C ASN A 113 -8.95 -24.62 -19.26
N ASN A 114 -10.09 -24.33 -18.60
CA ASN A 114 -11.41 -24.84 -19.03
C ASN A 114 -12.26 -23.66 -19.52
N ILE A 115 -12.87 -23.83 -20.70
CA ILE A 115 -13.85 -22.88 -21.25
C ILE A 115 -15.24 -23.34 -20.78
N GLU A 116 -15.48 -23.25 -19.47
CA GLU A 116 -16.70 -23.75 -18.81
C GLU A 116 -17.31 -22.75 -17.80
N ASP A 117 -16.75 -21.55 -17.65
CA ASP A 117 -17.16 -20.52 -16.67
C ASP A 117 -18.51 -19.83 -17.00
N TRP A 118 -19.32 -20.44 -17.87
CA TRP A 118 -20.67 -20.02 -18.23
C TRP A 118 -21.74 -20.53 -17.24
N GLN A 119 -21.37 -21.31 -16.21
CA GLN A 119 -22.30 -21.84 -15.21
C GLN A 119 -22.68 -20.83 -14.09
N LEU A 120 -22.12 -19.62 -14.11
CA LEU A 120 -22.41 -18.55 -13.14
C LEU A 120 -23.41 -17.49 -13.66
N ILE A 121 -23.89 -17.62 -14.90
CA ILE A 121 -25.12 -16.97 -15.36
C ILE A 121 -26.25 -18.01 -15.22
N PRO A 122 -27.46 -17.66 -14.74
CA PRO A 122 -28.60 -18.57 -14.74
C PRO A 122 -28.84 -19.11 -16.16
N SER A 123 -28.64 -20.42 -16.34
CA SER A 123 -28.86 -21.04 -17.64
C SER A 123 -30.36 -21.07 -17.95
N ILE A 124 -30.77 -20.25 -18.92
CA ILE A 124 -32.16 -20.02 -19.37
C ILE A 124 -32.93 -21.34 -19.63
N GLU A 125 -32.23 -22.41 -20.01
CA GLU A 125 -32.78 -23.76 -20.17
C GLU A 125 -33.43 -24.38 -18.90
N GLN A 126 -33.18 -23.86 -17.69
CA GLN A 126 -33.67 -24.46 -16.44
C GLN A 126 -35.12 -24.10 -16.04
N LEU A 127 -35.77 -23.15 -16.71
CA LEU A 127 -37.18 -22.78 -16.41
C LEU A 127 -38.22 -23.80 -16.95
N GLY A 128 -37.77 -24.86 -17.62
CA GLY A 128 -38.59 -25.85 -18.33
C GLY A 128 -39.47 -26.80 -17.50
N SER A 129 -39.81 -26.50 -16.24
CA SER A 129 -40.79 -27.31 -15.49
C SER A 129 -41.43 -26.63 -14.26
N ASN A 130 -42.71 -26.22 -14.38
CA ASN A 130 -43.81 -26.84 -13.64
C ASN A 130 -45.23 -26.35 -14.01
N THR A 131 -46.18 -27.29 -14.02
CA THR A 131 -47.64 -27.12 -13.84
C THR A 131 -48.36 -25.91 -14.46
N ALA A 132 -49.09 -26.16 -15.56
CA ALA A 132 -50.21 -25.31 -15.94
C ALA A 132 -51.35 -25.36 -14.90
N SER A 133 -52.03 -24.23 -14.69
CA SER A 133 -53.39 -24.20 -14.15
C SER A 133 -54.19 -23.10 -14.83
N GLU A 134 -55.42 -23.40 -15.21
CA GLU A 134 -56.31 -22.47 -15.93
C GLU A 134 -56.90 -21.44 -14.96
N ASN A 135 -56.96 -20.17 -15.36
CA ASN A 135 -58.07 -19.30 -14.98
C ASN A 135 -58.29 -18.18 -15.98
N ASP A 136 -59.46 -18.18 -16.59
CA ASP A 136 -59.95 -17.12 -17.48
C ASP A 136 -60.53 -15.98 -16.64
N ASN A 137 -60.16 -14.72 -16.95
CA ASN A 137 -60.97 -13.55 -16.62
C ASN A 137 -60.61 -12.32 -17.48
N SER A 138 -61.62 -11.72 -18.11
CA SER A 138 -61.47 -10.63 -19.07
C SER A 138 -61.27 -9.25 -18.43
N VAL A 139 -60.29 -8.48 -18.91
CA VAL A 139 -60.25 -7.01 -18.79
C VAL A 139 -60.07 -6.37 -20.17
N GLN A 140 -60.62 -5.17 -20.38
CA GLN A 140 -60.93 -4.63 -21.70
C GLN A 140 -59.76 -3.87 -22.37
N ARG A 141 -59.57 -4.11 -23.68
CA ARG A 141 -58.62 -3.39 -24.54
C ARG A 141 -59.28 -2.12 -25.13
N PRO A 142 -58.70 -0.91 -24.98
CA PRO A 142 -59.10 0.27 -25.76
C PRO A 142 -58.74 0.11 -27.24
N THR A 143 -59.63 0.51 -28.15
CA THR A 143 -59.45 0.33 -29.60
C THR A 143 -59.25 1.65 -30.35
N HIS A 144 -58.10 1.79 -31.01
CA HIS A 144 -57.95 2.66 -32.17
C HIS A 144 -57.38 1.86 -33.35
N SER A 145 -57.63 2.34 -34.57
CA SER A 145 -57.62 1.52 -35.80
C SER A 145 -56.92 2.26 -36.97
N PRO A 146 -56.94 1.78 -38.23
CA PRO A 146 -55.82 0.98 -38.73
C PRO A 146 -55.10 1.61 -39.94
N THR A 147 -53.88 1.12 -40.22
CA THR A 147 -53.12 1.39 -41.45
C THR A 147 -53.03 0.12 -42.33
N PRO A 148 -52.76 0.23 -43.65
CA PRO A 148 -53.29 -0.71 -44.64
C PRO A 148 -52.56 -2.07 -44.74
N SER A 149 -53.28 -3.06 -45.28
CA SER A 149 -52.94 -4.48 -45.26
C SER A 149 -51.79 -4.90 -46.20
N THR A 150 -50.83 -5.63 -45.65
CA THR A 150 -49.65 -6.20 -46.33
C THR A 150 -49.97 -7.32 -47.34
N THR A 151 -51.23 -7.75 -47.43
CA THR A 151 -51.65 -9.02 -48.04
C THR A 151 -51.55 -9.07 -49.58
N SER A 152 -51.43 -7.92 -50.26
CA SER A 152 -51.48 -7.87 -51.74
C SER A 152 -50.12 -8.08 -52.46
N TYR A 153 -48.99 -8.16 -51.73
CA TYR A 153 -47.66 -8.13 -52.35
C TYR A 153 -47.04 -9.52 -52.59
N TYR A 154 -47.41 -10.52 -51.78
CA TYR A 154 -46.75 -11.83 -51.77
C TYR A 154 -47.00 -12.69 -53.01
N GLU A 155 -48.22 -12.70 -53.57
CA GLU A 155 -48.52 -13.53 -54.75
C GLU A 155 -47.76 -13.09 -56.02
N LEU A 156 -47.46 -11.79 -56.16
CA LEU A 156 -46.80 -11.26 -57.35
C LEU A 156 -45.33 -11.71 -57.45
N LEU A 157 -44.65 -11.92 -56.31
CA LEU A 157 -43.23 -12.24 -56.21
C LEU A 157 -42.90 -13.68 -56.67
N LEU A 158 -43.82 -14.62 -56.46
CA LEU A 158 -43.66 -16.04 -56.85
C LEU A 158 -43.54 -16.26 -58.37
N SER A 159 -43.93 -15.27 -59.18
CA SER A 159 -44.07 -15.41 -60.63
C SER A 159 -42.78 -15.40 -61.47
N LYS A 160 -41.61 -15.07 -60.88
CA LYS A 160 -40.39 -14.74 -61.66
C LYS A 160 -39.17 -15.66 -61.49
N PHE A 161 -39.16 -16.59 -60.53
CA PHE A 161 -37.93 -17.25 -60.06
C PHE A 161 -37.42 -18.47 -60.87
N THR A 162 -37.84 -18.67 -62.12
CA THR A 162 -37.61 -19.92 -62.87
C THR A 162 -36.73 -19.81 -64.12
N ARG A 163 -35.45 -19.38 -64.00
CA ARG A 163 -34.44 -19.71 -65.04
C ARG A 163 -32.95 -19.67 -64.67
N SER A 164 -32.42 -20.86 -64.38
CA SER A 164 -31.07 -21.35 -64.72
C SER A 164 -29.82 -20.67 -64.10
N GLY A 165 -28.66 -21.33 -64.19
CA GLY A 165 -27.38 -20.81 -63.70
C GLY A 165 -26.16 -21.70 -63.99
N HIS A 166 -25.06 -21.41 -63.30
CA HIS A 166 -23.79 -22.15 -63.22
C HIS A 166 -22.87 -22.20 -64.46
N GLN A 167 -21.69 -21.55 -64.35
CA GLN A 167 -20.36 -22.19 -64.16
C GLN A 167 -19.21 -21.21 -64.49
N ASN A 168 -18.02 -21.43 -63.89
CA ASN A 168 -16.87 -20.51 -63.88
C ASN A 168 -15.56 -21.13 -64.39
N SER A 169 -14.93 -20.48 -65.37
CA SER A 169 -13.47 -20.33 -65.52
C SER A 169 -13.21 -19.17 -66.50
N SER A 170 -12.04 -18.54 -66.46
CA SER A 170 -11.74 -17.16 -66.95
C SER A 170 -12.57 -16.06 -66.29
N LYS A 171 -13.86 -16.34 -66.04
CA LYS A 171 -14.78 -15.57 -65.20
C LYS A 171 -14.26 -15.18 -63.83
N GLN A 172 -13.19 -15.76 -63.28
CA GLN A 172 -12.70 -15.34 -61.95
C GLN A 172 -11.91 -14.02 -62.00
N THR A 173 -11.29 -13.69 -63.13
CA THR A 173 -10.66 -12.37 -63.36
C THR A 173 -11.71 -11.35 -63.79
N GLN A 174 -12.59 -11.74 -64.73
CA GLN A 174 -13.75 -10.92 -65.08
C GLN A 174 -14.63 -10.66 -63.86
N LEU A 175 -14.87 -11.62 -62.96
CA LEU A 175 -15.61 -11.38 -61.71
C LEU A 175 -14.93 -10.37 -60.78
N LYS A 176 -13.61 -10.12 -60.88
CA LYS A 176 -12.97 -9.03 -60.11
C LYS A 176 -13.18 -7.66 -60.76
N GLU A 177 -13.16 -7.59 -62.09
CA GLU A 177 -13.43 -6.38 -62.85
C GLU A 177 -14.93 -6.05 -62.85
N GLU A 178 -15.79 -7.06 -63.02
CA GLU A 178 -17.25 -7.00 -62.85
C GLU A 178 -17.65 -6.76 -61.40
N THR A 179 -17.02 -7.33 -60.37
CA THR A 179 -17.35 -6.92 -58.98
C THR A 179 -16.82 -5.53 -58.66
N SER A 180 -15.69 -5.08 -59.21
CA SER A 180 -15.27 -3.67 -59.11
C SER A 180 -16.25 -2.73 -59.83
N HIS A 181 -16.73 -3.09 -61.02
CA HIS A 181 -17.66 -2.26 -61.78
C HIS A 181 -19.09 -2.30 -61.24
N ASN A 182 -19.56 -3.46 -60.76
CA ASN A 182 -20.82 -3.55 -60.01
C ASN A 182 -20.71 -2.86 -58.64
N LEU A 183 -19.53 -2.85 -57.99
CA LEU A 183 -19.24 -2.05 -56.79
C LEU A 183 -19.33 -0.55 -57.09
N GLU A 184 -18.82 -0.10 -58.23
CA GLU A 184 -18.97 1.29 -58.68
C GLU A 184 -20.41 1.62 -59.05
N GLN A 185 -21.14 0.74 -59.76
CA GLN A 185 -22.57 0.94 -60.03
C GLN A 185 -23.42 0.90 -58.75
N LEU A 186 -23.13 0.04 -57.77
CA LEU A 186 -23.81 0.03 -56.48
C LEU A 186 -23.48 1.28 -55.66
N LYS A 187 -22.26 1.81 -55.74
CA LYS A 187 -21.91 3.14 -55.21
C LYS A 187 -22.68 4.27 -55.90
N GLU A 188 -22.84 4.22 -57.22
CA GLU A 188 -23.67 5.18 -57.97
C GLU A 188 -25.18 5.03 -57.72
N GLN A 189 -25.66 3.84 -57.34
CA GLN A 189 -27.05 3.61 -56.94
C GLN A 189 -27.30 4.09 -55.50
N SER A 190 -26.40 3.79 -54.56
CA SER A 190 -26.47 4.34 -53.19
C SER A 190 -26.23 5.86 -53.16
N SER A 191 -25.42 6.44 -54.05
CA SER A 191 -25.28 7.91 -54.16
C SER A 191 -26.52 8.59 -54.76
N ARG A 192 -27.43 7.83 -55.36
CA ARG A 192 -28.79 8.27 -55.74
C ARG A 192 -29.83 8.05 -54.65
N GLY A 193 -29.43 7.53 -53.48
CA GLY A 193 -30.29 7.36 -52.31
C GLY A 193 -31.26 6.18 -52.38
N ASP A 194 -31.12 5.28 -53.34
CA ASP A 194 -31.98 4.10 -53.44
C ASP A 194 -31.47 2.98 -52.51
N ILE A 195 -32.27 2.64 -51.49
CA ILE A 195 -31.94 1.61 -50.51
C ILE A 195 -32.38 0.26 -51.09
N ASP A 196 -31.47 -0.73 -51.08
CA ASP A 196 -31.77 -2.09 -51.52
C ASP A 196 -32.65 -2.83 -50.48
N TRP A 197 -33.93 -2.45 -50.43
CA TRP A 197 -34.93 -3.02 -49.52
C TRP A 197 -35.18 -4.51 -49.77
N GLU A 198 -35.00 -5.00 -51.00
CA GLU A 198 -35.11 -6.43 -51.31
C GLU A 198 -33.96 -7.21 -50.65
N PHE A 199 -32.73 -6.72 -50.74
CA PHE A 199 -31.59 -7.30 -50.02
C PHE A 199 -31.77 -7.24 -48.51
N TRP A 200 -32.07 -6.08 -47.93
CA TRP A 200 -32.20 -5.97 -46.48
C TRP A 200 -33.38 -6.77 -45.93
N SER A 201 -34.50 -6.86 -46.66
CA SER A 201 -35.61 -7.77 -46.34
C SER A 201 -35.17 -9.24 -46.37
N SER A 202 -34.32 -9.63 -47.33
CA SER A 202 -33.76 -10.99 -47.38
C SER A 202 -32.83 -11.31 -46.21
N VAL A 203 -32.07 -10.32 -45.70
CA VAL A 203 -31.25 -10.43 -44.48
C VAL A 203 -32.12 -10.56 -43.24
N ILE A 204 -33.17 -9.73 -43.11
CA ILE A 204 -34.11 -9.76 -41.99
C ILE A 204 -34.88 -11.10 -41.93
N SER A 205 -35.11 -11.73 -43.09
CA SER A 205 -35.83 -13.00 -43.18
C SER A 205 -34.99 -14.23 -42.82
N ASP A 206 -33.68 -14.21 -43.10
CA ASP A 206 -32.77 -15.36 -43.00
C ASP A 206 -31.32 -14.88 -43.16
N PHE A 207 -30.73 -14.40 -42.06
CA PHE A 207 -29.37 -13.85 -42.06
C PHE A 207 -28.33 -14.90 -42.46
N ASP A 208 -28.41 -16.11 -41.90
CA ASP A 208 -27.43 -17.18 -42.14
C ASP A 208 -27.36 -17.58 -43.61
N ARG A 209 -28.51 -17.73 -44.28
CA ARG A 209 -28.55 -18.00 -45.72
C ARG A 209 -27.96 -16.86 -46.53
N VAL A 210 -28.23 -15.59 -46.18
CA VAL A 210 -27.69 -14.45 -46.93
C VAL A 210 -26.18 -14.30 -46.71
N ASN A 211 -25.70 -14.51 -45.48
CA ASN A 211 -24.27 -14.53 -45.17
C ASN A 211 -23.57 -15.68 -45.91
N ALA A 212 -24.14 -16.89 -45.94
CA ALA A 212 -23.57 -18.04 -46.64
C ALA A 212 -23.62 -17.93 -48.17
N THR A 213 -24.67 -17.35 -48.76
CA THR A 213 -24.89 -17.35 -50.22
C THR A 213 -24.54 -16.04 -50.92
N GLN A 214 -24.53 -14.91 -50.21
CA GLN A 214 -24.29 -13.57 -50.78
C GLN A 214 -23.23 -12.78 -49.99
N HIS A 215 -22.31 -13.46 -49.28
CA HIS A 215 -21.29 -12.87 -48.41
C HIS A 215 -20.61 -11.60 -48.97
N SER A 216 -20.26 -11.59 -50.27
CA SER A 216 -19.62 -10.43 -50.91
C SER A 216 -20.55 -9.22 -51.07
N LYS A 217 -21.84 -9.42 -51.38
CA LYS A 217 -22.85 -8.35 -51.43
C LYS A 217 -23.17 -7.86 -50.01
N PHE A 218 -23.26 -8.77 -49.05
CA PHE A 218 -23.46 -8.44 -47.64
C PHE A 218 -22.30 -7.61 -47.09
N ARG A 219 -21.05 -8.08 -47.25
CA ARG A 219 -19.85 -7.34 -46.82
C ARG A 219 -19.71 -5.98 -47.52
N LEU A 220 -20.16 -5.86 -48.77
CA LEU A 220 -20.28 -4.56 -49.43
C LEU A 220 -21.31 -3.67 -48.73
N LEU A 221 -22.57 -4.09 -48.62
CA LEU A 221 -23.64 -3.24 -48.10
C LEU A 221 -23.47 -2.89 -46.62
N ILE A 222 -22.96 -3.81 -45.78
CA ILE A 222 -22.58 -3.49 -44.39
C ILE A 222 -21.41 -2.51 -44.32
N SER A 223 -20.48 -2.53 -45.30
CA SER A 223 -19.39 -1.56 -45.41
C SER A 223 -19.82 -0.20 -45.99
N ILE A 224 -20.96 -0.13 -46.68
CA ILE A 224 -21.65 1.11 -47.07
C ILE A 224 -22.33 1.72 -45.85
N GLY A 225 -23.31 1.01 -45.28
CA GLY A 225 -24.06 1.43 -44.09
C GLY A 225 -25.37 0.68 -43.94
N ILE A 226 -25.74 0.34 -42.70
CA ILE A 226 -27.12 -0.06 -42.42
C ILE A 226 -27.99 1.20 -42.46
N PRO A 227 -29.13 1.21 -43.19
CA PRO A 227 -30.11 2.29 -43.10
C PRO A 227 -30.58 2.47 -41.64
N SER A 228 -30.65 3.71 -41.14
CA SER A 228 -30.91 3.97 -39.72
C SER A 228 -32.21 3.35 -39.21
N GLN A 229 -33.24 3.30 -40.05
CA GLN A 229 -34.54 2.68 -39.74
C GLN A 229 -34.49 1.15 -39.57
N LEU A 230 -33.40 0.50 -40.02
CA LEU A 230 -33.24 -0.95 -39.96
C LEU A 230 -32.27 -1.43 -38.88
N ARG A 231 -31.43 -0.54 -38.32
CA ARG A 231 -30.44 -0.89 -37.28
C ARG A 231 -31.05 -1.58 -36.08
N GLY A 232 -32.16 -1.06 -35.54
CA GLY A 232 -32.84 -1.66 -34.38
C GLY A 232 -33.19 -3.13 -34.57
N LYS A 233 -33.67 -3.51 -35.76
CA LYS A 233 -34.00 -4.91 -36.09
C LYS A 233 -32.75 -5.73 -36.46
N LEU A 234 -31.84 -5.16 -37.25
CA LEU A 234 -30.67 -5.89 -37.74
C LEU A 234 -29.62 -6.14 -36.64
N TRP A 235 -29.42 -5.21 -35.70
CA TRP A 235 -28.53 -5.41 -34.56
C TRP A 235 -29.06 -6.52 -33.61
N ARG A 236 -30.39 -6.61 -33.37
CA ARG A 236 -31.01 -7.74 -32.65
C ARG A 236 -30.79 -9.08 -33.37
N ILE A 237 -30.96 -9.12 -34.70
CA ILE A 237 -30.71 -10.32 -35.51
C ILE A 237 -29.24 -10.74 -35.46
N PHE A 238 -28.29 -9.82 -35.72
CA PHE A 238 -26.86 -10.13 -35.78
C PHE A 238 -26.29 -10.56 -34.42
N SER A 239 -26.78 -9.97 -33.32
CA SER A 239 -26.44 -10.40 -31.95
C SER A 239 -27.19 -11.65 -31.46
N ASN A 240 -28.11 -12.16 -32.27
CA ASN A 240 -29.09 -13.18 -31.92
C ASN A 240 -29.83 -12.89 -30.58
N SER A 241 -30.17 -11.62 -30.34
CA SER A 241 -30.91 -11.19 -29.15
C SER A 241 -32.41 -11.47 -29.21
N GLU A 242 -32.90 -12.02 -30.32
CA GLU A 242 -34.31 -12.44 -30.46
C GLU A 242 -34.52 -13.89 -30.02
N THR A 243 -33.45 -14.68 -29.94
CA THR A 243 -33.46 -15.98 -29.25
C THR A 243 -33.47 -15.74 -27.73
N ASP A 244 -34.47 -16.33 -27.08
CA ASP A 244 -34.80 -16.24 -25.65
C ASP A 244 -35.24 -14.84 -25.16
N SER A 245 -35.64 -13.96 -26.09
CA SER A 245 -36.05 -12.58 -25.78
C SER A 245 -37.14 -12.51 -24.71
N ASP A 246 -38.19 -13.33 -24.83
CA ASP A 246 -39.36 -13.28 -23.93
C ASP A 246 -38.98 -13.45 -22.44
N LEU A 247 -38.01 -14.32 -22.13
CA LEU A 247 -37.57 -14.60 -20.76
C LEU A 247 -36.66 -13.49 -20.22
N VAL A 248 -35.78 -12.94 -21.07
CA VAL A 248 -34.91 -11.81 -20.70
C VAL A 248 -35.72 -10.51 -20.56
N GLU A 249 -36.79 -10.34 -21.35
CA GLU A 249 -37.74 -9.23 -21.23
C GLU A 249 -38.66 -9.36 -19.99
N GLU A 250 -38.85 -10.57 -19.45
CA GLU A 250 -39.52 -10.80 -18.15
C GLU A 250 -38.57 -10.50 -16.97
N GLU A 251 -37.36 -11.07 -16.98
CA GLU A 251 -36.30 -10.80 -15.99
C GLU A 251 -35.96 -9.29 -15.91
N TYR A 252 -35.89 -8.60 -17.05
CA TYR A 252 -35.70 -7.14 -17.09
C TYR A 252 -36.75 -6.40 -16.24
N ARG A 253 -38.02 -6.79 -16.34
CA ARG A 253 -39.13 -6.15 -15.60
C ARG A 253 -39.01 -6.41 -14.09
N GLU A 254 -38.64 -7.63 -13.69
CA GLU A 254 -38.38 -7.95 -12.27
C GLU A 254 -37.17 -7.19 -11.69
N LEU A 255 -36.17 -6.86 -12.52
CA LEU A 255 -35.01 -6.06 -12.12
C LEU A 255 -35.33 -4.56 -11.98
N LEU A 256 -36.35 -4.05 -12.68
CA LEU A 256 -36.76 -2.64 -12.56
C LEU A 256 -37.44 -2.31 -11.23
N ASP A 257 -38.17 -3.27 -10.63
CA ASP A 257 -38.84 -3.10 -9.33
C ASP A 257 -37.87 -3.18 -8.12
N GLN A 258 -36.64 -3.68 -8.33
CA GLN A 258 -35.60 -3.78 -7.30
C GLN A 258 -34.85 -2.44 -7.12
N THR A 259 -33.96 -2.32 -6.14
CA THR A 259 -33.16 -1.09 -5.90
C THR A 259 -31.68 -1.37 -6.11
N SER A 260 -31.00 -0.61 -6.98
CA SER A 260 -29.56 -0.79 -7.22
C SER A 260 -28.71 0.09 -6.29
N PRO A 261 -27.59 -0.42 -5.72
CA PRO A 261 -26.65 0.42 -4.97
C PRO A 261 -26.00 1.49 -5.85
N HIS A 262 -26.01 1.32 -7.18
CA HIS A 262 -25.35 2.21 -8.13
C HIS A 262 -26.21 3.40 -8.59
N GLU A 263 -27.50 3.47 -8.25
CA GLU A 263 -28.44 4.46 -8.82
C GLU A 263 -27.97 5.92 -8.72
N LYS A 264 -27.30 6.29 -7.62
CA LYS A 264 -26.73 7.63 -7.43
C LYS A 264 -25.63 7.96 -8.45
N VAL A 265 -24.80 6.99 -8.80
CA VAL A 265 -23.71 7.15 -9.78
C VAL A 265 -24.29 7.15 -11.19
N ILE A 266 -25.24 6.26 -11.48
CA ILE A 266 -25.95 6.22 -12.77
C ILE A 266 -26.65 7.55 -13.04
N ARG A 267 -27.43 8.09 -12.08
CA ARG A 267 -28.14 9.37 -12.22
C ARG A 267 -27.24 10.60 -12.35
N ARG A 268 -25.98 10.53 -11.89
CA ARG A 268 -24.95 11.55 -12.16
C ARG A 268 -24.50 11.56 -13.63
N ASP A 269 -24.64 10.43 -14.32
CA ASP A 269 -24.04 10.21 -15.63
C ASP A 269 -25.01 10.39 -16.80
N LEU A 270 -26.33 10.26 -16.57
CA LEU A 270 -27.36 10.53 -17.57
C LEU A 270 -27.18 11.92 -18.23
N PRO A 271 -26.99 13.04 -17.48
CA PRO A 271 -26.89 14.38 -18.09
C PRO A 271 -25.62 14.61 -18.91
N ARG A 272 -24.57 13.79 -18.74
CA ARG A 272 -23.36 13.82 -19.59
C ARG A 272 -23.42 12.81 -20.75
N THR A 273 -24.51 12.07 -20.90
CA THR A 273 -24.72 11.11 -22.00
C THR A 273 -25.42 11.80 -23.17
N PHE A 274 -24.65 12.09 -24.23
CA PHE A 274 -25.13 12.78 -25.44
C PHE A 274 -25.97 14.06 -25.20
N PRO A 275 -25.52 15.03 -24.37
CA PRO A 275 -26.33 16.19 -23.94
C PRO A 275 -26.83 17.11 -25.06
N SER A 276 -26.26 17.01 -26.26
CA SER A 276 -26.69 17.75 -27.46
C SER A 276 -27.88 17.12 -28.20
N LEU A 277 -28.24 15.87 -27.90
CA LEU A 277 -29.34 15.16 -28.58
C LEU A 277 -30.67 15.42 -27.86
N PRO A 278 -31.73 15.85 -28.57
CA PRO A 278 -33.04 16.11 -27.96
C PRO A 278 -33.59 14.96 -27.10
N TYR A 279 -33.28 13.71 -27.46
CA TYR A 279 -33.78 12.52 -26.77
C TYR A 279 -33.17 12.31 -25.36
N PHE A 280 -31.92 12.72 -25.14
CA PHE A 280 -31.23 12.60 -23.84
C PHE A 280 -31.01 13.94 -23.12
N LYS A 281 -31.34 15.07 -23.76
CA LYS A 281 -31.08 16.42 -23.25
C LYS A 281 -31.88 16.77 -21.99
N ASP A 282 -33.16 16.40 -21.96
CA ASP A 282 -34.08 16.89 -20.94
C ASP A 282 -33.98 16.03 -19.65
N LYS A 283 -33.71 16.67 -18.51
CA LYS A 283 -33.43 16.00 -17.23
C LYS A 283 -34.67 15.24 -16.73
N GLY A 284 -34.57 13.93 -16.59
CA GLY A 284 -35.72 13.06 -16.25
C GLY A 284 -36.74 12.93 -17.40
N GLY A 285 -36.35 13.27 -18.63
CA GLY A 285 -37.12 12.94 -19.83
C GLY A 285 -37.01 11.45 -20.18
N GLU A 286 -37.92 11.01 -21.06
CA GLU A 286 -38.08 9.59 -21.48
C GLU A 286 -36.75 8.88 -21.78
N GLY A 287 -35.90 9.45 -22.64
CA GLY A 287 -34.60 8.85 -22.98
C GLY A 287 -33.61 8.78 -21.81
N GLN A 288 -33.68 9.68 -20.82
CA GLN A 288 -32.85 9.59 -19.60
C GLN A 288 -33.35 8.51 -18.64
N GLU A 289 -34.66 8.36 -18.45
CA GLU A 289 -35.19 7.30 -17.57
C GLU A 289 -35.10 5.92 -18.24
N MET A 290 -35.27 5.80 -19.57
CA MET A 290 -34.95 4.55 -20.29
C MET A 290 -33.47 4.18 -20.18
N LEU A 291 -32.57 5.16 -20.30
CA LEU A 291 -31.12 4.98 -20.08
C LEU A 291 -30.82 4.54 -18.65
N PHE A 292 -31.46 5.17 -17.66
CA PHE A 292 -31.36 4.77 -16.25
C PHE A 292 -31.83 3.33 -16.03
N ASN A 293 -32.99 2.96 -16.57
CA ASN A 293 -33.60 1.64 -16.41
C ASN A 293 -32.71 0.50 -16.92
N VAL A 294 -32.19 0.59 -18.15
CA VAL A 294 -31.30 -0.44 -18.72
C VAL A 294 -30.02 -0.60 -17.90
N ILE A 295 -29.40 0.52 -17.50
CA ILE A 295 -28.16 0.48 -16.72
C ILE A 295 -28.44 -0.05 -15.30
N LYS A 296 -29.53 0.36 -14.66
CA LYS A 296 -29.98 -0.12 -13.35
C LYS A 296 -30.17 -1.64 -13.38
N ALA A 297 -30.96 -2.14 -14.33
CA ALA A 297 -31.20 -3.58 -14.47
C ALA A 297 -29.90 -4.35 -14.73
N TYR A 298 -29.03 -3.88 -15.61
CA TYR A 298 -27.73 -4.53 -15.84
C TYR A 298 -26.84 -4.54 -14.59
N SER A 299 -26.84 -3.45 -13.80
CA SER A 299 -26.07 -3.37 -12.54
C SER A 299 -26.57 -4.31 -11.43
N LEU A 300 -27.77 -4.87 -11.58
CA LEU A 300 -28.35 -5.90 -10.71
C LEU A 300 -28.16 -7.31 -11.29
N PHE A 301 -28.28 -7.46 -12.60
CA PHE A 301 -28.06 -8.72 -13.32
C PHE A 301 -26.60 -9.22 -13.22
N ASP A 302 -25.62 -8.31 -13.26
CA ASP A 302 -24.19 -8.63 -13.23
C ASP A 302 -23.50 -7.91 -12.07
N GLU A 303 -23.84 -8.25 -10.81
CA GLU A 303 -23.34 -7.58 -9.59
C GLU A 303 -21.81 -7.42 -9.53
N HIS A 304 -21.05 -8.32 -10.18
CA HIS A 304 -19.59 -8.26 -10.22
C HIS A 304 -19.05 -7.14 -11.13
N VAL A 305 -19.80 -6.75 -12.17
CA VAL A 305 -19.55 -5.54 -12.95
C VAL A 305 -20.26 -4.33 -12.31
N GLY A 306 -21.47 -4.55 -11.78
CA GLY A 306 -22.31 -3.50 -11.22
C GLY A 306 -22.53 -2.38 -12.22
N TYR A 307 -22.22 -1.15 -11.83
CA TYR A 307 -22.10 -0.03 -12.77
C TYR A 307 -20.65 0.42 -12.92
N CYS A 308 -20.11 0.29 -14.14
CA CYS A 308 -18.82 0.83 -14.54
C CYS A 308 -18.99 2.02 -15.48
N GLN A 309 -18.17 3.06 -15.28
CA GLN A 309 -18.29 4.32 -16.02
C GLN A 309 -17.97 4.15 -17.52
N GLY A 310 -18.65 4.93 -18.36
CA GLY A 310 -18.57 4.81 -19.82
C GLY A 310 -19.61 3.86 -20.44
N LEU A 311 -20.11 2.89 -19.67
CA LEU A 311 -21.15 1.93 -20.11
C LEU A 311 -22.42 2.64 -20.62
N HIS A 312 -22.81 3.73 -19.97
CA HIS A 312 -23.95 4.57 -20.34
C HIS A 312 -23.90 5.09 -21.79
N PHE A 313 -22.71 5.33 -22.37
CA PHE A 313 -22.60 5.68 -23.79
C PHE A 313 -22.94 4.50 -24.72
N VAL A 314 -22.55 3.28 -24.37
CA VAL A 314 -22.89 2.06 -25.14
C VAL A 314 -24.39 1.83 -25.14
N VAL A 315 -25.03 1.92 -23.97
CA VAL A 315 -26.49 1.80 -23.82
C VAL A 315 -27.23 2.90 -24.59
N GLY A 316 -26.76 4.15 -24.51
CA GLY A 316 -27.37 5.27 -25.24
C GLY A 316 -27.34 5.10 -26.78
N VAL A 317 -26.34 4.43 -27.35
CA VAL A 317 -26.30 4.12 -28.80
C VAL A 317 -27.35 3.07 -29.20
N LEU A 318 -27.65 2.11 -28.31
CA LEU A 318 -28.71 1.13 -28.52
C LEU A 318 -30.09 1.79 -28.46
N LEU A 319 -30.34 2.61 -27.43
CA LEU A 319 -31.62 3.30 -27.22
C LEU A 319 -31.99 4.29 -28.34
N LEU A 320 -31.02 4.80 -29.11
CA LEU A 320 -31.29 5.58 -30.32
C LEU A 320 -31.90 4.76 -31.47
N HIS A 321 -31.99 3.43 -31.34
CA HIS A 321 -32.44 2.52 -32.40
C HIS A 321 -33.46 1.45 -31.96
N MET A 322 -33.65 1.20 -30.65
CA MET A 322 -34.57 0.20 -30.11
C MET A 322 -35.08 0.57 -28.71
N PRO A 323 -36.26 0.08 -28.28
CA PRO A 323 -36.77 0.30 -26.91
C PRO A 323 -35.89 -0.36 -25.85
N ASP A 324 -36.13 -0.04 -24.57
CA ASP A 324 -35.22 -0.37 -23.48
C ASP A 324 -35.14 -1.86 -23.15
N GLU A 325 -36.22 -2.64 -23.24
CA GLU A 325 -36.13 -4.09 -23.02
C GLU A 325 -35.28 -4.76 -24.11
N ALA A 326 -35.43 -4.30 -25.36
CA ALA A 326 -34.62 -4.75 -26.49
C ALA A 326 -33.15 -4.31 -26.35
N ALA A 327 -32.89 -3.10 -25.87
CA ALA A 327 -31.54 -2.60 -25.61
C ALA A 327 -30.84 -3.40 -24.49
N PHE A 328 -31.58 -3.78 -23.43
CA PHE A 328 -31.09 -4.69 -22.39
C PHE A 328 -30.74 -6.08 -22.97
N CYS A 329 -31.63 -6.67 -23.77
CA CYS A 329 -31.37 -7.96 -24.43
C CYS A 329 -30.09 -7.92 -25.30
N VAL A 330 -29.91 -6.86 -26.10
CA VAL A 330 -28.70 -6.67 -26.93
C VAL A 330 -27.46 -6.41 -26.07
N LEU A 331 -27.59 -5.69 -24.95
CA LEU A 331 -26.51 -5.44 -24.01
C LEU A 331 -25.98 -6.75 -23.40
N LEU A 332 -26.86 -7.67 -22.99
CA LEU A 332 -26.43 -8.98 -22.47
C LEU A 332 -25.64 -9.78 -23.51
N LYS A 333 -26.07 -9.77 -24.79
CA LYS A 333 -25.31 -10.42 -25.87
C LYS A 333 -23.96 -9.71 -26.09
N LEU A 334 -23.89 -8.36 -26.05
CA LEU A 334 -22.64 -7.59 -26.15
C LEU A 334 -21.65 -7.95 -25.04
N MET A 335 -22.12 -8.02 -23.79
CA MET A 335 -21.28 -8.35 -22.63
C MET A 335 -20.80 -9.80 -22.70
N GLY A 336 -21.72 -10.75 -22.92
CA GLY A 336 -21.44 -12.18 -22.98
C GLY A 336 -20.80 -12.60 -24.32
N HIS A 337 -21.61 -12.76 -25.36
CA HIS A 337 -21.19 -13.37 -26.64
C HIS A 337 -20.09 -12.58 -27.36
N TYR A 338 -20.14 -11.24 -27.35
CA TYR A 338 -19.07 -10.40 -27.92
C TYR A 338 -17.90 -10.18 -26.94
N GLY A 339 -17.97 -10.69 -25.71
CA GLY A 339 -16.90 -10.64 -24.72
C GLY A 339 -16.58 -9.23 -24.20
N LEU A 340 -17.49 -8.26 -24.34
CA LEU A 340 -17.21 -6.90 -23.88
C LEU A 340 -17.23 -6.74 -22.36
N ARG A 341 -17.84 -7.69 -21.60
CA ARG A 341 -17.93 -7.67 -20.12
C ARG A 341 -16.60 -7.30 -19.46
N GLY A 342 -15.51 -7.92 -19.92
CA GLY A 342 -14.14 -7.71 -19.41
C GLY A 342 -13.52 -6.34 -19.68
N HIS A 343 -14.27 -5.37 -20.21
CA HIS A 343 -13.88 -3.96 -20.19
C HIS A 343 -14.38 -3.26 -18.92
N PHE A 344 -15.50 -3.75 -18.36
CA PHE A 344 -16.24 -3.10 -17.28
C PHE A 344 -16.05 -3.82 -15.93
N THR A 345 -15.47 -5.02 -15.92
CA THR A 345 -15.02 -5.73 -14.72
C THR A 345 -14.03 -4.89 -13.90
N PRO A 346 -13.92 -5.08 -12.56
CA PRO A 346 -13.00 -4.33 -11.72
C PRO A 346 -11.52 -4.49 -12.11
N GLN A 347 -11.16 -5.58 -12.80
CA GLN A 347 -9.81 -5.85 -13.31
C GLN A 347 -9.59 -5.41 -14.77
N MET A 348 -10.65 -5.01 -15.48
CA MET A 348 -10.64 -4.51 -16.87
C MET A 348 -9.79 -5.38 -17.83
N GLU A 349 -9.79 -6.69 -17.64
CA GLU A 349 -8.77 -7.58 -18.20
C GLU A 349 -8.84 -7.72 -19.72
N THR A 350 -10.02 -7.54 -20.32
CA THR A 350 -10.21 -7.49 -21.77
C THR A 350 -9.92 -6.10 -22.34
N LEU A 351 -10.21 -5.01 -21.62
CA LEU A 351 -9.78 -3.67 -22.01
C LEU A 351 -8.26 -3.58 -22.10
N HIS A 352 -7.54 -3.98 -21.05
CA HIS A 352 -6.07 -3.95 -21.03
C HIS A 352 -5.46 -4.86 -22.11
N ARG A 353 -6.05 -6.05 -22.34
CA ARG A 353 -5.69 -6.93 -23.46
C ARG A 353 -5.90 -6.25 -24.81
N HIS A 354 -7.00 -5.53 -25.02
CA HIS A 354 -7.25 -4.76 -26.25
C HIS A 354 -6.27 -3.58 -26.42
N MET A 355 -5.90 -2.86 -25.35
CA MET A 355 -4.85 -1.84 -25.42
C MET A 355 -3.50 -2.42 -25.85
N TYR A 356 -3.08 -3.56 -25.26
CA TYR A 356 -1.84 -4.25 -25.64
C TYR A 356 -1.88 -4.77 -27.08
N GLN A 357 -3.01 -5.35 -27.51
CA GLN A 357 -3.19 -5.78 -28.89
C GLN A 357 -3.08 -4.59 -29.86
N PHE A 358 -3.77 -3.48 -29.57
CA PHE A 358 -3.70 -2.26 -30.36
C PHE A 358 -2.29 -1.69 -30.45
N ASP A 359 -1.56 -1.61 -29.34
CA ASP A 359 -0.17 -1.15 -29.26
C ASP A 359 0.75 -1.97 -30.19
N GLN A 360 0.71 -3.30 -30.06
CA GLN A 360 1.53 -4.19 -30.89
C GLN A 360 1.11 -4.19 -32.37
N LEU A 361 -0.17 -3.93 -32.66
CA LEU A 361 -0.66 -3.69 -34.03
C LEU A 361 -0.21 -2.32 -34.57
N LEU A 362 -0.16 -1.28 -33.73
CA LEU A 362 0.34 0.05 -34.06
C LEU A 362 1.84 -0.02 -34.39
N LEU A 363 2.61 -0.81 -33.64
CA LEU A 363 4.01 -1.12 -33.92
C LEU A 363 4.18 -1.83 -35.27
N GLN A 364 3.33 -2.84 -35.54
CA GLN A 364 3.40 -3.65 -36.76
C GLN A 364 3.00 -2.86 -38.02
N HIS A 365 1.90 -2.10 -37.98
CA HIS A 365 1.30 -1.45 -39.14
C HIS A 365 1.71 0.01 -39.30
N LEU A 366 1.91 0.75 -38.20
CA LEU A 366 2.21 2.19 -38.19
C LEU A 366 3.50 2.51 -37.39
N PRO A 367 4.64 1.83 -37.62
CA PRO A 367 5.86 1.93 -36.81
C PRO A 367 6.51 3.32 -36.77
N GLN A 368 6.05 4.29 -37.57
CA GLN A 368 6.46 5.69 -37.45
C GLN A 368 5.70 6.40 -36.33
N ILE A 369 4.38 6.15 -36.21
CA ILE A 369 3.54 6.72 -35.16
C ILE A 369 3.95 6.17 -33.81
N HIS A 370 4.05 4.84 -33.66
CA HIS A 370 4.44 4.21 -32.39
C HIS A 370 5.74 4.83 -31.83
N ARG A 371 6.81 4.90 -32.64
CA ARG A 371 8.09 5.51 -32.23
C ARG A 371 8.03 7.01 -31.95
N HIS A 372 7.03 7.72 -32.46
CA HIS A 372 6.80 9.12 -32.10
C HIS A 372 6.11 9.21 -30.74
N LEU A 373 5.07 8.40 -30.50
CA LEU A 373 4.40 8.32 -29.19
C LEU A 373 5.37 7.86 -28.09
N ASP A 374 6.20 6.85 -28.35
CA ASP A 374 7.31 6.43 -27.46
C ASP A 374 8.23 7.61 -27.09
N ALA A 375 8.59 8.43 -28.08
CA ALA A 375 9.52 9.55 -27.92
C ALA A 375 8.90 10.75 -27.21
N GLN A 376 7.59 10.95 -27.34
CA GLN A 376 6.81 11.93 -26.57
C GLN A 376 6.42 11.40 -25.17
N GLY A 377 6.48 10.09 -24.94
CA GLY A 377 6.03 9.45 -23.69
C GLY A 377 4.52 9.21 -23.60
N VAL A 378 3.80 9.27 -24.72
CA VAL A 378 2.33 9.03 -24.78
C VAL A 378 2.05 7.53 -24.78
N MET A 379 1.42 7.03 -23.72
CA MET A 379 1.03 5.62 -23.60
C MET A 379 -0.39 5.37 -24.16
N PRO A 380 -0.69 4.19 -24.74
CA PRO A 380 -2.02 3.85 -25.26
C PRO A 380 -3.16 4.04 -24.25
N SER A 381 -2.92 3.79 -22.96
CA SER A 381 -3.92 3.96 -21.90
C SER A 381 -4.43 5.40 -21.73
N MET A 382 -3.62 6.40 -22.12
CA MET A 382 -3.97 7.82 -22.03
C MET A 382 -5.06 8.25 -23.03
N TYR A 383 -5.39 7.41 -24.03
CA TYR A 383 -6.38 7.76 -25.06
C TYR A 383 -7.27 6.61 -25.53
N THR A 384 -6.77 5.38 -25.63
CA THR A 384 -7.56 4.23 -26.13
C THR A 384 -8.56 3.69 -25.10
N SER A 385 -8.39 4.02 -23.82
CA SER A 385 -9.33 3.71 -22.73
C SER A 385 -10.76 4.08 -23.10
N GLN A 386 -11.02 5.35 -23.43
CA GLN A 386 -12.33 5.83 -23.86
C GLN A 386 -12.83 5.18 -25.13
N TRP A 387 -11.94 5.01 -26.11
CA TRP A 387 -12.27 4.50 -27.43
C TRP A 387 -12.80 3.07 -27.34
N PHE A 388 -12.24 2.24 -26.47
CA PHE A 388 -12.70 0.87 -26.27
C PHE A 388 -13.82 0.76 -25.23
N MET A 389 -13.75 1.47 -24.09
CA MET A 389 -14.81 1.49 -23.07
C MET A 389 -16.17 1.97 -23.60
N THR A 390 -16.17 2.99 -24.46
CA THR A 390 -17.42 3.57 -24.99
C THR A 390 -17.75 3.11 -26.40
N LEU A 391 -16.96 2.20 -26.99
CA LEU A 391 -17.05 1.86 -28.42
C LEU A 391 -17.02 3.14 -29.30
N PHE A 392 -16.07 4.02 -28.98
CA PHE A 392 -15.84 5.39 -29.48
C PHE A 392 -16.94 6.43 -29.15
N ALA A 393 -18.05 6.05 -28.52
CA ALA A 393 -19.26 6.86 -28.45
C ALA A 393 -19.19 8.13 -27.57
N TYR A 394 -18.15 8.33 -26.75
CA TYR A 394 -18.04 9.54 -25.90
C TYR A 394 -17.80 10.84 -26.69
N ARG A 395 -16.88 10.83 -27.67
CA ARG A 395 -16.40 12.04 -28.38
C ARG A 395 -16.46 11.95 -29.90
N CYS A 396 -16.69 10.75 -30.45
CA CYS A 396 -16.81 10.52 -31.87
C CYS A 396 -18.20 10.93 -32.38
N PRO A 397 -18.33 11.59 -33.56
CA PRO A 397 -19.63 11.86 -34.18
C PRO A 397 -20.46 10.59 -34.34
N LEU A 398 -21.75 10.64 -33.98
CA LEU A 398 -22.62 9.47 -33.94
C LEU A 398 -22.68 8.68 -35.25
N ASP A 399 -22.67 9.35 -36.40
CA ASP A 399 -22.68 8.66 -37.71
C ASP A 399 -21.48 7.73 -37.89
N LEU A 400 -20.33 8.01 -37.26
CA LEU A 400 -19.16 7.14 -37.22
C LEU A 400 -19.33 6.01 -36.20
N VAL A 401 -19.84 6.33 -35.00
CA VAL A 401 -20.13 5.36 -33.93
C VAL A 401 -21.08 4.28 -34.43
N PHE A 402 -22.11 4.66 -35.19
CA PHE A 402 -23.04 3.71 -35.78
C PHE A 402 -22.36 2.76 -36.78
N ARG A 403 -21.28 3.18 -37.48
CA ARG A 403 -20.48 2.27 -38.32
C ARG A 403 -19.65 1.30 -37.49
N VAL A 404 -19.19 1.71 -36.31
CA VAL A 404 -18.53 0.80 -35.36
C VAL A 404 -19.51 -0.28 -34.92
N PHE A 405 -20.72 0.08 -34.48
CA PHE A 405 -21.75 -0.88 -34.07
C PHE A 405 -22.22 -1.77 -35.25
N ASP A 406 -22.49 -1.19 -36.42
CA ASP A 406 -22.87 -1.91 -37.65
C ASP A 406 -21.88 -3.04 -38.00
N LEU A 407 -20.57 -2.83 -37.79
CA LEU A 407 -19.55 -3.87 -38.01
C LEU A 407 -19.26 -4.73 -36.78
N LEU A 408 -19.37 -4.20 -35.56
CA LEU A 408 -19.11 -4.94 -34.32
C LEU A 408 -20.08 -6.12 -34.17
N PHE A 409 -21.36 -5.93 -34.48
CA PHE A 409 -22.33 -7.02 -34.46
C PHE A 409 -22.07 -8.11 -35.52
N VAL A 410 -21.36 -7.79 -36.60
CA VAL A 410 -21.14 -8.70 -37.75
C VAL A 410 -19.79 -9.41 -37.71
N GLU A 411 -18.71 -8.67 -37.41
CA GLU A 411 -17.33 -9.17 -37.40
C GLU A 411 -16.88 -9.55 -35.97
N GLY A 412 -17.48 -8.96 -34.94
CA GLY A 412 -17.15 -9.16 -33.53
C GLY A 412 -16.44 -7.95 -32.89
N SER A 413 -16.29 -7.99 -31.56
CA SER A 413 -15.71 -6.91 -30.73
C SER A 413 -14.32 -6.46 -31.17
N HIS A 414 -13.50 -7.36 -31.73
CA HIS A 414 -12.14 -7.05 -32.18
C HIS A 414 -12.06 -5.97 -33.28
N ILE A 415 -13.15 -5.67 -33.98
CA ILE A 415 -13.17 -4.63 -35.04
C ILE A 415 -12.84 -3.23 -34.50
N ILE A 416 -12.98 -2.98 -33.19
CA ILE A 416 -12.60 -1.70 -32.58
C ILE A 416 -11.10 -1.40 -32.76
N LEU A 417 -10.27 -2.44 -32.84
CA LEU A 417 -8.82 -2.34 -33.11
C LEU A 417 -8.58 -1.84 -34.55
N ASN A 418 -9.35 -2.36 -35.53
CA ASN A 418 -9.31 -1.90 -36.92
C ASN A 418 -9.71 -0.42 -37.05
N PHE A 419 -10.78 0.00 -36.38
CA PHE A 419 -11.22 1.40 -36.38
C PHE A 419 -10.18 2.32 -35.73
N ALA A 420 -9.56 1.91 -34.62
CA ALA A 420 -8.47 2.67 -34.00
C ALA A 420 -7.24 2.80 -34.93
N LEU A 421 -6.82 1.70 -35.61
CA LEU A 421 -5.71 1.76 -36.56
C LEU A 421 -6.03 2.62 -37.79
N ALA A 422 -7.27 2.59 -38.29
CA ALA A 422 -7.74 3.46 -39.36
C ALA A 422 -7.73 4.94 -38.95
N LEU A 423 -8.14 5.24 -37.72
CA LEU A 423 -8.12 6.57 -37.12
C LEU A 423 -6.69 7.13 -37.00
N MET A 424 -5.76 6.32 -36.50
CA MET A 424 -4.33 6.66 -36.45
C MET A 424 -3.72 6.80 -37.85
N LYS A 425 -4.08 5.94 -38.80
CA LYS A 425 -3.55 5.96 -40.17
C LYS A 425 -3.97 7.20 -40.95
N LYS A 426 -5.24 7.60 -40.85
CA LYS A 426 -5.79 8.82 -41.50
C LYS A 426 -5.05 10.06 -41.02
N ASN A 427 -4.81 10.14 -39.71
CA ASN A 427 -4.22 11.28 -39.03
C ASN A 427 -2.69 11.25 -38.92
N GLN A 428 -2.01 10.30 -39.57
CA GLN A 428 -0.57 10.04 -39.40
C GLN A 428 0.30 11.32 -39.53
N GLN A 429 0.03 12.19 -40.50
CA GLN A 429 0.85 13.39 -40.71
C GLN A 429 0.65 14.45 -39.62
N VAL A 430 -0.55 14.53 -39.04
CA VAL A 430 -0.83 15.41 -37.91
C VAL A 430 -0.14 14.88 -36.67
N ILE A 431 -0.36 13.60 -36.34
CA ILE A 431 0.22 12.93 -35.14
C ILE A 431 1.75 13.06 -35.11
N LEU A 432 2.43 12.89 -36.25
CA LEU A 432 3.90 13.03 -36.35
C LEU A 432 4.42 14.48 -36.23
N SER A 433 3.55 15.48 -36.16
CA SER A 433 3.91 16.90 -36.01
C SER A 433 3.63 17.49 -34.62
N LEU A 434 2.90 16.75 -33.77
CA LEU A 434 2.48 17.20 -32.43
C LEU A 434 3.43 16.72 -31.33
N ASP A 435 3.49 17.47 -30.24
CA ASP A 435 4.17 17.13 -28.98
C ASP A 435 3.22 16.45 -27.96
N PHE A 436 3.74 16.06 -26.80
CA PHE A 436 2.98 15.34 -25.76
C PHE A 436 1.62 15.97 -25.41
N GLU A 437 1.58 17.27 -25.08
CA GLU A 437 0.35 17.95 -24.67
C GLU A 437 -0.64 18.06 -25.84
N SER A 438 -0.15 18.48 -27.02
CA SER A 438 -0.99 18.62 -28.21
C SER A 438 -1.53 17.27 -28.71
N LEU A 439 -0.79 16.17 -28.52
CA LEU A 439 -1.24 14.82 -28.85
C LEU A 439 -2.43 14.39 -27.98
N LEU A 440 -2.40 14.65 -26.67
CA LEU A 440 -3.49 14.27 -25.77
C LEU A 440 -4.77 15.05 -26.07
N ASP A 441 -4.68 16.37 -26.29
CA ASP A 441 -5.82 17.17 -26.74
C ASP A 441 -6.38 16.64 -28.08
N PHE A 442 -5.51 16.36 -29.05
CA PHE A 442 -5.89 15.83 -30.36
C PHE A 442 -6.64 14.48 -30.26
N PHE A 443 -6.14 13.55 -29.45
CA PHE A 443 -6.78 12.25 -29.23
C PHE A 443 -8.12 12.35 -28.47
N SER A 444 -8.34 13.41 -27.68
CA SER A 444 -9.59 13.65 -26.92
C SER A 444 -10.79 14.10 -27.76
N GLY A 445 -10.61 14.41 -29.05
CA GLY A 445 -11.74 14.70 -29.93
C GLY A 445 -11.41 15.05 -31.38
N THR A 446 -10.46 15.95 -31.65
CA THR A 446 -10.25 16.48 -33.01
C THR A 446 -9.71 15.44 -34.00
N ILE A 447 -9.13 14.33 -33.51
CA ILE A 447 -8.78 13.18 -34.33
C ILE A 447 -9.95 12.60 -35.15
N PHE A 448 -11.20 12.72 -34.66
CA PHE A 448 -12.40 12.23 -35.34
C PHE A 448 -12.85 13.13 -36.51
N ASP A 449 -12.41 14.40 -36.56
CA ASP A 449 -12.80 15.33 -37.62
C ASP A 449 -12.36 14.84 -39.02
N ALA A 450 -11.31 14.02 -39.10
CA ALA A 450 -10.79 13.41 -40.32
C ALA A 450 -11.75 12.43 -41.04
N TYR A 451 -12.88 12.09 -40.44
CA TYR A 451 -13.96 11.28 -41.04
C TYR A 451 -15.35 11.95 -40.98
N LYS A 452 -15.45 13.17 -40.42
CA LYS A 452 -16.71 13.88 -40.12
C LYS A 452 -17.62 14.07 -41.33
N GLU A 453 -17.05 14.30 -42.51
CA GLU A 453 -17.79 14.48 -43.76
C GLU A 453 -18.16 13.16 -44.45
N ASN A 454 -17.56 12.02 -44.05
CA ASN A 454 -17.70 10.76 -44.76
C ASN A 454 -17.52 9.52 -43.87
N ALA A 455 -18.62 9.07 -43.27
CA ALA A 455 -18.68 7.85 -42.46
C ALA A 455 -18.42 6.55 -43.24
N TYR A 456 -18.59 6.56 -44.58
CA TYR A 456 -18.28 5.40 -45.41
C TYR A 456 -16.77 5.09 -45.39
N ASP A 457 -15.94 6.13 -45.53
CA ASP A 457 -14.48 6.00 -45.52
C ASP A 457 -13.96 5.39 -44.22
N PHE A 458 -14.60 5.63 -43.07
CA PHE A 458 -14.16 5.08 -41.79
C PHE A 458 -14.27 3.55 -41.76
N ALA A 459 -15.39 3.01 -42.25
CA ALA A 459 -15.58 1.56 -42.41
C ALA A 459 -14.66 0.97 -43.49
N GLN A 460 -14.44 1.68 -44.61
CA GLN A 460 -13.51 1.24 -45.65
C GLN A 460 -12.05 1.23 -45.18
N ASP A 461 -11.62 2.24 -44.41
CA ASP A 461 -10.26 2.34 -43.89
C ASP A 461 -10.02 1.30 -42.78
N ALA A 462 -11.02 0.99 -41.94
CA ALA A 462 -10.95 -0.13 -40.98
C ALA A 462 -10.78 -1.50 -41.67
N TYR A 463 -11.51 -1.74 -42.76
CA TYR A 463 -11.40 -2.99 -43.54
C TYR A 463 -10.08 -3.16 -44.32
N LYS A 464 -9.20 -2.13 -44.38
CA LYS A 464 -7.85 -2.26 -44.96
C LYS A 464 -6.87 -2.97 -44.03
N PHE A 465 -7.21 -3.15 -42.76
CA PHE A 465 -6.41 -3.91 -41.80
C PHE A 465 -6.94 -5.35 -41.72
N ASP A 466 -6.24 -6.29 -42.36
CA ASP A 466 -6.57 -7.72 -42.26
C ASP A 466 -5.94 -8.30 -40.98
N ILE A 467 -6.70 -8.25 -39.87
CA ILE A 467 -6.24 -8.66 -38.53
C ILE A 467 -6.83 -10.03 -38.21
N SER A 468 -6.05 -11.09 -38.43
CA SER A 468 -6.55 -12.45 -38.19
C SER A 468 -6.78 -12.74 -36.70
N THR A 469 -7.84 -13.48 -36.37
CA THR A 469 -8.12 -13.96 -35.00
C THR A 469 -6.95 -14.75 -34.40
N LYS A 470 -6.16 -15.45 -35.24
CA LYS A 470 -4.93 -16.16 -34.85
C LYS A 470 -3.82 -15.21 -34.39
N GLN A 471 -3.71 -14.02 -34.99
CA GLN A 471 -2.77 -12.98 -34.58
C GLN A 471 -3.19 -12.36 -33.24
N LEU A 472 -4.48 -12.07 -33.07
CA LEU A 472 -5.03 -11.57 -31.79
C LEU A 472 -4.85 -12.57 -30.66
N ALA A 473 -5.18 -13.85 -30.87
CA ALA A 473 -4.96 -14.91 -29.88
C ALA A 473 -3.48 -15.09 -29.50
N LYS A 474 -2.56 -14.91 -30.46
CA LYS A 474 -1.12 -14.88 -30.17
C LYS A 474 -0.74 -13.68 -29.29
N LEU A 475 -1.27 -12.49 -29.59
CA LEU A 475 -1.02 -11.28 -28.80
C LEU A 475 -1.61 -11.38 -27.39
N SER A 476 -2.80 -11.96 -27.21
CA SER A 476 -3.37 -12.26 -25.88
C SER A 476 -2.42 -13.12 -25.04
N LYS A 477 -1.90 -14.20 -25.63
CA LYS A 477 -0.96 -15.09 -24.95
C LYS A 477 0.41 -14.45 -24.67
N GLN A 478 0.81 -13.43 -25.45
CA GLN A 478 2.00 -12.62 -25.16
C GLN A 478 1.74 -11.69 -23.97
N TYR A 479 0.60 -10.98 -23.95
CA TYR A 479 0.15 -10.16 -22.82
C TYR A 479 0.07 -10.96 -21.52
N GLU A 480 -0.58 -12.12 -21.53
CA GLU A 480 -0.73 -13.01 -20.36
C GLU A 480 0.63 -13.48 -19.81
N ALA A 481 1.60 -13.79 -20.69
CA ALA A 481 2.95 -14.19 -20.29
C ALA A 481 3.79 -13.01 -19.78
N GLU A 482 3.53 -11.79 -20.27
CA GLU A 482 4.19 -10.55 -19.85
C GLU A 482 3.67 -10.10 -18.48
N ALA A 483 2.34 -10.05 -18.29
CA ALA A 483 1.69 -9.75 -17.02
C ALA A 483 2.07 -10.76 -15.92
N ALA A 484 2.07 -12.07 -16.21
CA ALA A 484 2.51 -13.09 -15.24
C ALA A 484 3.99 -12.95 -14.85
N LYS A 485 4.84 -12.44 -15.75
CA LYS A 485 6.24 -12.12 -15.47
C LYS A 485 6.39 -10.83 -14.66
N GLU A 486 5.58 -9.81 -14.92
CA GLU A 486 5.57 -8.54 -14.17
C GLU A 486 5.05 -8.74 -12.74
N ALA A 487 3.93 -9.44 -12.55
CA ALA A 487 3.40 -9.81 -11.24
C ALA A 487 4.41 -10.63 -10.41
N LYS A 488 5.15 -11.56 -11.05
CA LYS A 488 6.25 -12.28 -10.40
C LYS A 488 7.42 -11.36 -10.04
N MET A 489 7.68 -10.32 -10.83
CA MET A 489 8.74 -9.33 -10.56
C MET A 489 8.36 -8.42 -9.38
N GLN A 490 7.11 -7.94 -9.34
CA GLN A 490 6.54 -7.19 -8.21
C GLN A 490 6.58 -8.01 -6.92
N SER A 491 6.15 -9.28 -6.95
CA SER A 491 6.22 -10.19 -5.79
C SER A 491 7.65 -10.38 -5.24
N ILE A 492 8.65 -10.44 -6.14
CA ILE A 492 10.07 -10.47 -5.75
C ILE A 492 10.50 -9.11 -5.18
N GLU A 493 10.11 -7.99 -5.78
CA GLU A 493 10.44 -6.65 -5.27
C GLU A 493 9.84 -6.42 -3.88
N ASP A 494 8.58 -6.80 -3.64
CA ASP A 494 7.95 -6.69 -2.32
C ASP A 494 8.55 -7.64 -1.28
N SER A 495 9.14 -8.76 -1.70
CA SER A 495 9.98 -9.58 -0.81
C SER A 495 11.27 -8.84 -0.44
N ILE A 496 11.96 -8.25 -1.42
CA ILE A 496 13.19 -7.47 -1.22
C ILE A 496 12.92 -6.19 -0.40
N ARG A 497 11.78 -5.52 -0.58
CA ARG A 497 11.36 -4.34 0.20
C ARG A 497 11.14 -4.72 1.67
N ARG A 498 10.50 -5.86 1.95
CA ARG A 498 10.33 -6.39 3.32
C ARG A 498 11.66 -6.77 3.97
N GLU A 499 12.52 -7.51 3.27
CA GLU A 499 13.85 -7.88 3.77
C GLU A 499 14.71 -6.64 4.08
N ASN A 500 14.70 -5.63 3.20
CA ASN A 500 15.40 -4.36 3.46
C ASN A 500 14.85 -3.61 4.67
N PHE A 501 13.53 -3.63 4.90
CA PHE A 501 12.92 -3.02 6.10
C PHE A 501 13.34 -3.75 7.39
N GLU A 502 13.32 -5.08 7.38
CA GLU A 502 13.77 -5.90 8.51
C GLU A 502 15.27 -5.69 8.82
N LEU A 503 16.12 -5.66 7.79
CA LEU A 503 17.55 -5.36 7.94
C LEU A 503 17.80 -3.94 8.47
N GLN A 504 17.01 -2.94 8.05
CA GLN A 504 17.10 -1.59 8.60
C GLN A 504 16.72 -1.53 10.09
N ASP A 505 15.69 -2.24 10.52
CA ASP A 505 15.31 -2.34 11.93
C ASP A 505 16.34 -3.13 12.77
N GLN A 506 16.90 -4.22 12.24
CA GLN A 506 18.03 -4.92 12.86
C GLN A 506 19.24 -3.99 13.03
N ILE A 507 19.61 -3.22 12.01
CA ILE A 507 20.69 -2.21 12.07
C ILE A 507 20.36 -1.13 13.12
N LYS A 508 19.10 -0.70 13.24
CA LYS A 508 18.65 0.28 14.24
C LYS A 508 18.78 -0.27 15.67
N LYS A 509 18.35 -1.52 15.90
CA LYS A 509 18.50 -2.24 17.17
C LYS A 509 19.97 -2.45 17.55
N LEU A 510 20.80 -2.88 16.61
CA LEU A 510 22.25 -3.06 16.80
C LEU A 510 22.95 -1.72 17.12
N LYS A 511 22.62 -0.63 16.43
CA LYS A 511 23.14 0.72 16.75
C LYS A 511 22.75 1.19 18.15
N LEU A 512 21.50 0.93 18.58
CA LEU A 512 21.06 1.27 19.93
C LEU A 512 21.82 0.47 20.98
N SER A 513 21.94 -0.86 20.79
CA SER A 513 22.70 -1.74 21.68
C SER A 513 24.18 -1.37 21.75
N TYR A 514 24.80 -1.02 20.62
CA TYR A 514 26.19 -0.55 20.58
C TYR A 514 26.37 0.75 21.37
N LYS A 515 25.45 1.71 21.22
CA LYS A 515 25.49 2.96 21.98
C LYS A 515 25.36 2.73 23.48
N THR A 516 24.45 1.86 23.93
CA THR A 516 24.35 1.50 25.36
C THR A 516 25.63 0.84 25.88
N LEU A 517 26.24 -0.05 25.10
CA LEU A 517 27.51 -0.68 25.47
C LEU A 517 28.70 0.32 25.50
N GLU A 518 28.69 1.32 24.62
CA GLU A 518 29.66 2.42 24.62
C GLU A 518 29.51 3.31 25.87
N GLU A 519 28.27 3.61 26.27
CA GLU A 519 27.95 4.33 27.51
C GLU A 519 28.39 3.52 28.76
N GLU A 520 28.07 2.22 28.82
CA GLU A 520 28.53 1.32 29.89
C GLU A 520 30.07 1.22 29.98
N HIS A 521 30.76 1.13 28.83
CA HIS A 521 32.23 1.14 28.79
C HIS A 521 32.82 2.47 29.29
N GLN A 522 32.19 3.60 28.97
CA GLN A 522 32.64 4.91 29.45
C GLN A 522 32.46 5.06 30.97
N ASP A 523 31.37 4.56 31.54
CA ASP A 523 31.13 4.56 32.98
C ASP A 523 32.09 3.62 33.73
N ILE A 524 32.34 2.41 33.21
CA ILE A 524 33.36 1.49 33.76
C ILE A 524 34.75 2.13 33.73
N ALA A 525 35.11 2.84 32.65
CA ALA A 525 36.39 3.56 32.56
C ALA A 525 36.50 4.66 33.63
N GLN A 526 35.44 5.46 33.83
CA GLN A 526 35.39 6.47 34.89
C GLN A 526 35.46 5.85 36.30
N GLN A 527 34.80 4.71 36.53
CA GLN A 527 34.86 3.98 37.80
C GLN A 527 36.28 3.43 38.07
N VAL A 528 36.97 2.92 37.06
CA VAL A 528 38.36 2.46 37.18
C VAL A 528 39.32 3.63 37.44
N ILE A 529 39.11 4.79 36.81
CA ILE A 529 39.93 5.99 37.05
C ILE A 529 39.73 6.50 38.49
N SER A 530 38.48 6.72 38.91
CA SER A 530 38.15 7.23 40.25
C SER A 530 38.59 6.24 41.36
N SER A 531 38.42 4.94 41.15
CA SER A 531 38.96 3.89 42.04
C SER A 531 40.48 3.96 42.15
N LYS A 532 41.21 4.08 41.04
CA LYS A 532 42.68 4.24 41.05
C LYS A 532 43.13 5.53 41.74
N MET A 533 42.42 6.64 41.57
CA MET A 533 42.72 7.90 42.28
C MET A 533 42.50 7.77 43.79
N SER A 534 41.42 7.09 44.20
CA SER A 534 41.16 6.77 45.61
C SER A 534 42.24 5.85 46.21
N MET A 535 42.64 4.80 45.49
CA MET A 535 43.75 3.92 45.90
C MET A 535 45.07 4.69 46.04
N ALA A 536 45.38 5.62 45.13
CA ALA A 536 46.59 6.44 45.20
C ALA A 536 46.56 7.43 46.39
N ALA A 537 45.39 8.01 46.70
CA ALA A 537 45.22 8.87 47.87
C ALA A 537 45.37 8.08 49.18
N LEU A 538 44.75 6.89 49.27
CA LEU A 538 44.86 6.00 50.42
C LEU A 538 46.28 5.46 50.62
N ASP A 539 47.04 5.17 49.56
CA ASP A 539 48.44 4.78 49.72
C ASP A 539 49.32 5.97 50.13
N ALA A 540 49.08 7.18 49.62
CA ALA A 540 49.77 8.39 50.08
C ALA A 540 49.49 8.68 51.57
N GLU A 541 48.24 8.55 52.02
CA GLU A 541 47.86 8.64 53.45
C GLU A 541 48.55 7.53 54.27
N ASN A 542 48.57 6.29 53.77
CA ASN A 542 49.31 5.19 54.43
C ASN A 542 50.82 5.45 54.49
N GLN A 543 51.42 6.09 53.49
CA GLN A 543 52.83 6.48 53.50
C GLN A 543 53.08 7.62 54.51
N GLN A 544 52.19 8.61 54.60
CA GLN A 544 52.24 9.67 55.61
C GLN A 544 52.13 9.10 57.03
N LEU A 545 51.12 8.28 57.32
CA LEU A 545 50.93 7.64 58.62
C LEU A 545 52.12 6.74 59.01
N LYS A 546 52.73 6.03 58.05
CA LYS A 546 53.98 5.28 58.28
C LYS A 546 55.15 6.21 58.63
N HIS A 547 55.24 7.38 58.02
CA HIS A 547 56.27 8.39 58.31
C HIS A 547 56.06 9.01 59.70
N GLU A 548 54.84 9.44 60.03
CA GLU A 548 54.49 9.98 61.35
C GLU A 548 54.74 8.96 62.48
N LEU A 549 54.36 7.69 62.26
CA LEU A 549 54.68 6.60 63.20
C LEU A 549 56.19 6.34 63.31
N ALA A 550 56.99 6.59 62.27
CA ALA A 550 58.44 6.48 62.34
C ALA A 550 59.07 7.65 63.12
N VAL A 551 58.56 8.87 62.93
CA VAL A 551 58.97 10.07 63.69
C VAL A 551 58.61 9.91 65.17
N MET A 552 57.36 9.60 65.51
CA MET A 552 56.96 9.35 66.90
C MET A 552 57.77 8.23 67.57
N LYS A 553 58.12 7.16 66.85
CA LYS A 553 59.00 6.11 67.39
C LYS A 553 60.42 6.61 67.63
N ALA A 554 60.99 7.41 66.73
CA ALA A 554 62.29 8.02 66.93
C ALA A 554 62.29 9.01 68.11
N GLU A 555 61.22 9.78 68.28
CA GLU A 555 61.02 10.67 69.43
C GLU A 555 60.85 9.91 70.74
N MET A 556 60.04 8.84 70.78
CA MET A 556 59.93 7.97 71.95
C MET A 556 61.27 7.32 72.33
N ILE A 557 62.07 6.88 71.35
CA ILE A 557 63.42 6.36 71.59
C ILE A 557 64.33 7.46 72.14
N LYS A 558 64.28 8.69 71.59
CA LYS A 558 65.08 9.83 72.05
C LYS A 558 64.70 10.26 73.48
N ILE A 559 63.40 10.32 73.80
CA ILE A 559 62.89 10.64 75.14
C ILE A 559 63.29 9.53 76.11
N LYS A 560 63.11 8.25 75.74
CA LYS A 560 63.53 7.11 76.56
C LYS A 560 65.02 7.17 76.87
N ASN A 561 65.87 7.33 75.86
CA ASN A 561 67.31 7.41 76.04
C ASN A 561 67.68 8.59 76.96
N CYS A 562 67.07 9.76 76.77
CA CYS A 562 67.29 10.92 77.64
C CYS A 562 66.83 10.68 79.09
N MET A 563 65.75 9.92 79.31
CA MET A 563 65.30 9.50 80.64
C MET A 563 66.19 8.42 81.27
N ASP A 564 66.76 7.53 80.46
CA ASP A 564 67.71 6.51 80.91
C ASP A 564 69.07 7.16 81.27
N ASP A 565 69.55 8.12 80.46
CA ASP A 565 70.74 8.95 80.73
C ASP A 565 70.57 9.79 82.01
N GLU A 566 69.43 10.47 82.18
CA GLU A 566 69.17 11.31 83.36
C GLU A 566 69.00 10.47 84.63
N ARG A 567 68.39 9.29 84.52
CA ARG A 567 68.33 8.31 85.62
C ARG A 567 69.72 7.80 85.99
N GLN A 568 70.59 7.57 85.01
CA GLN A 568 71.97 7.16 85.26
C GLN A 568 72.74 8.27 85.98
N ARG A 569 72.60 9.55 85.57
CA ARG A 569 73.18 10.69 86.31
C ARG A 569 72.71 10.75 87.75
N GLN A 570 71.40 10.65 87.99
CA GLN A 570 70.84 10.66 89.36
C GLN A 570 71.35 9.48 90.20
N PHE A 571 71.55 8.31 89.59
CA PHE A 571 72.15 7.14 90.25
C PHE A 571 73.64 7.37 90.58
N ASP A 572 74.41 7.93 89.65
CA ASP A 572 75.84 8.23 89.82
C ASP A 572 76.07 9.34 90.87
N GLU A 573 75.20 10.36 90.92
CA GLU A 573 75.17 11.36 91.99
C GLU A 573 74.85 10.72 93.35
N LEU A 574 73.85 9.84 93.42
CA LEU A 574 73.53 9.10 94.64
C LEU A 574 74.70 8.20 95.08
N ALA A 575 75.40 7.57 94.14
CA ALA A 575 76.57 6.74 94.41
C ALA A 575 77.75 7.56 94.94
N GLN A 576 78.02 8.74 94.36
CA GLN A 576 79.02 9.67 94.89
C GLN A 576 78.65 10.20 96.28
N HIS A 577 77.38 10.55 96.52
CA HIS A 577 76.91 10.99 97.83
C HIS A 577 77.03 9.88 98.89
N ASN A 578 76.66 8.65 98.55
CA ASN A 578 76.83 7.49 99.44
C ASN A 578 78.32 7.18 99.69
N ALA A 579 79.20 7.28 98.69
CA ALA A 579 80.64 7.11 98.87
C ALA A 579 81.22 8.18 99.81
N HIS A 580 80.77 9.44 99.69
CA HIS A 580 81.13 10.51 100.63
C HIS A 580 80.63 10.20 102.05
N LEU A 581 79.37 9.76 102.21
CA LEU A 581 78.80 9.39 103.51
C LEU A 581 79.58 8.25 104.18
N VAL A 582 79.97 7.23 103.42
CA VAL A 582 80.83 6.12 103.89
C VAL A 582 82.20 6.64 104.35
N ALA A 583 82.83 7.53 103.58
CA ALA A 583 84.11 8.14 103.97
C ALA A 583 84.00 9.00 105.25
N THR A 584 82.91 9.75 105.41
CA THR A 584 82.66 10.51 106.66
C THR A 584 82.35 9.60 107.85
N ASN A 585 81.66 8.48 107.65
CA ASN A 585 81.40 7.52 108.72
C ASN A 585 82.70 6.83 109.18
N SER A 586 83.55 6.38 108.25
CA SER A 586 84.88 5.84 108.57
C SER A 586 85.70 6.83 109.39
N SER A 587 85.72 8.12 109.02
CA SER A 587 86.43 9.16 109.77
C SER A 587 85.84 9.44 111.17
N LEU A 588 84.56 9.14 111.40
CA LEU A 588 83.94 9.21 112.72
C LEU A 588 84.24 7.94 113.56
N GLU A 589 84.31 6.77 112.94
CA GLU A 589 84.73 5.51 113.57
C GLU A 589 86.21 5.57 114.00
N ASP A 590 87.10 6.11 113.16
CA ASP A 590 88.52 6.36 113.49
C ASP A 590 88.65 7.27 114.73
N ARG A 591 87.87 8.36 114.79
CA ARG A 591 87.88 9.30 115.93
C ARG A 591 87.25 8.72 117.19
N LEU A 592 86.30 7.79 117.08
CA LEU A 592 85.80 7.04 118.23
C LEU A 592 86.90 6.11 118.77
N SER A 593 87.59 5.38 117.90
CA SER A 593 88.71 4.51 118.29
C SER A 593 89.86 5.27 118.96
N GLU A 594 90.21 6.47 118.46
CA GLU A 594 91.22 7.35 119.06
C GLU A 594 90.80 7.82 120.48
N LEU A 595 89.53 8.17 120.68
CA LEU A 595 88.98 8.56 121.98
C LEU A 595 88.89 7.36 122.96
N GLU A 596 88.57 6.16 122.49
CA GLU A 596 88.60 4.94 123.29
C GLU A 596 90.02 4.60 123.75
N GLY A 597 91.03 4.75 122.87
CA GLY A 597 92.45 4.60 123.21
C GLY A 597 92.90 5.57 124.30
N LEU A 598 92.55 6.85 124.18
CA LEU A 598 92.84 7.87 125.21
C LEU A 598 92.14 7.57 126.54
N LEU A 599 90.93 7.04 126.53
CA LEU A 599 90.19 6.63 127.73
C LEU A 599 90.86 5.45 128.45
N ILE A 600 91.46 4.51 127.69
CA ILE A 600 92.21 3.37 128.25
C ILE A 600 93.52 3.85 128.91
N ASP A 601 94.27 4.73 128.23
CA ASP A 601 95.53 5.30 128.77
C ASP A 601 95.29 6.14 130.04
N MET A 602 94.21 6.93 130.09
CA MET A 602 93.80 7.64 131.32
C MET A 602 93.46 6.68 132.47
N LYS A 603 92.76 5.57 132.20
CA LYS A 603 92.44 4.55 133.22
C LYS A 603 93.70 3.86 133.75
N LEU A 604 94.69 3.61 132.90
CA LEU A 604 95.97 3.00 133.30
C LEU A 604 96.71 3.90 134.30
N LYS A 605 96.90 5.19 133.94
CA LYS A 605 97.57 6.19 134.77
C LYS A 605 96.85 6.47 136.09
N TYR A 606 95.51 6.40 136.11
CA TYR A 606 94.74 6.49 137.34
C TYR A 606 95.02 5.30 138.28
N ALA A 607 95.12 4.08 137.74
CA ALA A 607 95.40 2.87 138.53
C ALA A 607 96.82 2.87 139.12
N GLU A 608 97.82 3.38 138.40
CA GLU A 608 99.18 3.56 138.93
C GLU A 608 99.20 4.57 140.10
N SER A 609 98.55 5.73 139.93
CA SER A 609 98.45 6.79 140.94
C SER A 609 97.78 6.34 142.25
N GLU A 610 96.70 5.54 142.17
CA GLU A 610 96.05 4.98 143.37
C GLU A 610 96.96 3.97 144.11
N ASN A 611 97.78 3.21 143.37
CA ASN A 611 98.68 2.22 143.96
C ASN A 611 99.83 2.87 144.75
N ASP A 612 100.42 3.95 144.21
CA ASP A 612 101.42 4.76 144.92
C ASP A 612 100.84 5.44 146.18
N TYR A 613 99.58 5.88 146.13
CA TYR A 613 98.87 6.45 147.28
C TYR A 613 98.70 5.43 148.42
N GLN A 614 98.32 4.19 148.11
CA GLN A 614 98.25 3.09 149.11
C GLN A 614 99.64 2.81 149.72
N LEU A 615 100.69 2.77 148.89
CA LEU A 615 102.06 2.49 149.34
C LEU A 615 102.63 3.57 150.27
N MET A 616 102.35 4.86 149.99
CA MET A 616 102.70 5.96 150.88
C MET A 616 101.92 5.94 152.19
N LYS A 617 100.62 5.62 152.13
CA LYS A 617 99.75 5.50 153.31
C LYS A 617 100.21 4.42 154.28
N GLN A 618 100.76 3.32 153.76
CA GLN A 618 101.32 2.23 154.56
C GLN A 618 102.59 2.67 155.32
N LYS A 619 103.53 3.34 154.62
CA LYS A 619 104.77 3.89 155.21
C LYS A 619 104.52 4.94 156.30
N LEU A 620 103.48 5.75 156.15
CA LEU A 620 103.08 6.74 157.16
C LEU A 620 102.68 6.07 158.49
N HIS A 621 102.06 4.88 158.44
CA HIS A 621 101.51 4.24 159.63
C HIS A 621 102.58 3.50 160.46
N GLU A 622 103.65 2.99 159.82
CA GLU A 622 104.81 2.42 160.53
C GLU A 622 105.62 3.50 161.25
N ALA A 623 105.78 4.67 160.64
CA ALA A 623 106.51 5.80 161.24
C ALA A 623 105.86 6.34 162.52
N GLN A 624 104.53 6.27 162.66
CA GLN A 624 103.79 6.84 163.78
C GLN A 624 103.78 6.02 165.07
N LYS A 625 104.39 4.83 165.10
CA LYS A 625 104.36 3.94 166.29
C LYS A 625 105.70 3.79 167.04
N LEU A 626 106.75 4.47 166.59
CA LEU A 626 108.10 4.42 167.18
C LEU A 626 108.46 5.63 168.08
N SER A 627 107.51 6.53 168.32
CA SER A 627 107.62 7.61 169.33
C SER A 627 106.23 7.91 169.92
N SER A 628 106.04 8.06 171.24
CA SER A 628 107.00 7.93 172.35
C SER A 628 106.31 7.77 173.71
N LEU A 629 106.93 6.97 174.59
CA LEU A 629 106.80 7.01 176.06
C LEU A 629 108.22 7.15 176.64
N PRO A 630 108.43 7.64 177.87
CA PRO A 630 107.48 8.28 178.79
C PRO A 630 107.96 9.65 179.34
N ARG A 631 107.07 10.35 180.04
CA ARG A 631 107.42 11.02 181.30
C ARG A 631 106.22 11.05 182.24
#